data_AF-A0A6I7LV66-F1
#
_entry.id   AF-A0A6I7LV66-F1
#
_cell.length_a   1.000
_cell.length_b   1.000
_cell.length_c   1.000
_cell.angle_alpha   90.00
_cell.angle_beta   90.00
_cell.angle_gamma   90.00
#
_symmetry.space_group_name_H-M   'P 1'
#
loop_
_entity.id
_entity.type
_entity.pdbx_description
1 polymer ?
#
loop_
_entity_poly.entity_id
_entity_poly.type
_entity_poly.pdbx_seq_one_letter_code
_entity_poly.pdbx_strand_id
1 'polypeptide(L)'
;MGNCPKLDERPAVKEKDNHIFWILNYSLVFLYLLHLVPFALHNARLWGLNHLVFLPPGFTIVYSILGILTLGLIFIPAVREKGNAIFNFTASLLFESRHKYLARVLVIVIAGVTFSIFPMPTHFLGDGYQYLENIGSSSGTFVKWSEMGVALIVLGLQSLIGPKSPENALLAFRIVAVLSGIITIWFYFLIAEIMSGDRTYRLIVFIISLLSGSLLLFFGYVEFYPLLWPAVTGFIYYGLKYIKKGAGLPGCLTFLLGGLVIHLIMAVFIPSFAYLAIFTGKGAIIYRRLRKLVWVVILTAVAVCLAAVIYKFKTDLGFENIFLPLFQGKSINPSYALISLPHLIDIVNLLLLLSPLLPVMILVLIFYRERNLSRSEFIYLGWAAAGTILFLFVIDPSLTMPRDWDLFSLSAFPITLLILLAIKPVGRTLISGLSSTILVALIAFTMPFIVTNLRTDSSIAYVSSFVNEDRAKSMGTVFNLKVYYDRIGDTARADSINHELNLHYRDLVLINQALKAVYDNDMKTANNLIPLITPNEFSKDYHLLLGMYYLNIRKTDFALIEIRKAIQLQPYYYKSYLDLAIAYMAQRNRAKSIESLKEALKLKNNDSEVLFVLASAYLGEGQADSCEFYSRNLLRVDSNYFPVYYLLARAAIIKGSKSDAERWSEIFIEKGTGSPGYDMQKNELLKMLGDSIKVK
;
A
#
# COMPACT_ATOMS: atom_id res chain seq x y z
N MET A 1 65.42 -24.15 18.37
CA MET A 1 64.25 -23.29 18.10
C MET A 1 64.03 -23.29 16.59
N GLY A 2 63.17 -24.19 16.10
CA GLY A 2 62.92 -24.38 14.67
C GLY A 2 61.86 -23.41 14.18
N ASN A 3 62.17 -22.71 13.08
CA ASN A 3 61.23 -21.91 12.31
C ASN A 3 60.09 -22.80 11.80
N CYS A 4 58.87 -22.56 12.28
CA CYS A 4 57.66 -23.11 11.70
C CYS A 4 57.38 -22.37 10.38
N PRO A 5 57.33 -23.03 9.22
CA PRO A 5 56.94 -22.38 7.98
C PRO A 5 55.48 -21.94 8.09
N LYS A 6 55.17 -20.71 7.66
CA LYS A 6 53.79 -20.31 7.37
C LYS A 6 53.23 -21.32 6.38
N LEU A 7 52.17 -22.02 6.76
CA LEU A 7 51.39 -22.86 5.87
C LEU A 7 50.86 -21.99 4.72
N ASP A 8 51.52 -22.05 3.57
CA ASP A 8 50.99 -21.54 2.32
C ASP A 8 49.64 -22.22 2.06
N GLU A 9 48.60 -21.41 1.85
CA GLU A 9 47.27 -21.88 1.47
C GLU A 9 47.39 -22.79 0.24
N ARG A 10 46.87 -24.03 0.36
CA ARG A 10 47.02 -25.09 -0.64
C ARG A 10 46.56 -24.61 -2.04
N PRO A 11 47.31 -24.91 -3.13
CA PRO A 11 47.00 -24.47 -4.50
C PRO A 11 45.55 -24.73 -4.95
N ALA A 12 44.98 -25.86 -4.55
CA ALA A 12 43.61 -26.26 -4.87
C ALA A 12 42.53 -25.33 -4.28
N VAL A 13 42.82 -24.63 -3.17
CA VAL A 13 41.89 -23.64 -2.57
C VAL A 13 41.87 -22.37 -3.40
N LYS A 14 43.04 -21.89 -3.86
CA LYS A 14 43.15 -20.73 -4.77
C LYS A 14 42.51 -20.99 -6.13
N GLU A 15 42.65 -22.20 -6.67
CA GLU A 15 42.06 -22.58 -7.96
C GLU A 15 40.52 -22.64 -7.88
N LYS A 16 39.99 -23.24 -6.80
CA LYS A 16 38.54 -23.26 -6.53
C LYS A 16 37.95 -21.86 -6.39
N ASP A 17 38.60 -20.98 -5.62
CA ASP A 17 38.14 -19.60 -5.44
C ASP A 17 38.21 -18.79 -6.75
N ASN A 18 39.19 -19.07 -7.61
CA ASN A 18 39.27 -18.46 -8.94
C ASN A 18 38.10 -18.91 -9.84
N HIS A 19 37.77 -20.20 -9.89
CA HIS A 19 36.60 -20.67 -10.64
C HIS A 19 35.29 -20.06 -10.15
N ILE A 20 35.09 -20.00 -8.83
CA ILE A 20 33.88 -19.40 -8.25
C ILE A 20 33.84 -17.89 -8.54
N PHE A 21 34.98 -17.19 -8.50
CA PHE A 21 35.08 -15.78 -8.88
C PHE A 21 34.54 -15.52 -10.29
N TRP A 22 34.93 -16.34 -11.27
CA TRP A 22 34.46 -16.21 -12.65
C TRP A 22 32.98 -16.54 -12.79
N ILE A 23 32.50 -17.61 -12.15
CA ILE A 23 31.07 -17.97 -12.14
C ILE A 23 30.22 -16.80 -11.61
N LEU A 24 30.65 -16.14 -10.53
CA LEU A 24 29.94 -15.01 -9.95
C LEU A 24 29.95 -13.78 -10.87
N ASN A 25 31.08 -13.46 -11.53
CA ASN A 25 31.10 -12.39 -12.52
C ASN A 25 30.16 -12.68 -13.69
N TYR A 26 30.21 -13.88 -14.27
CA TYR A 26 29.31 -14.26 -15.36
C TYR A 26 27.84 -14.24 -14.93
N SER A 27 27.54 -14.63 -13.69
CA SER A 27 26.18 -14.55 -13.14
C SER A 27 25.69 -13.10 -13.01
N LEU A 28 26.56 -12.17 -12.60
CA LEU A 28 26.24 -10.73 -12.55
C LEU A 28 26.01 -10.14 -13.94
N VAL A 29 26.82 -10.54 -14.92
CA VAL A 29 26.62 -10.14 -16.34
C VAL A 29 25.31 -10.74 -16.88
N PHE A 30 25.04 -12.01 -16.60
CA PHE A 30 23.78 -12.64 -17.01
C PHE A 30 22.58 -11.93 -16.40
N LEU A 31 22.62 -11.61 -15.11
CA LEU A 31 21.58 -10.81 -14.45
C LEU A 31 21.37 -9.49 -15.19
N TYR A 32 22.43 -8.77 -15.53
CA TYR A 32 22.29 -7.54 -16.33
C TYR A 32 21.58 -7.77 -17.66
N LEU A 33 21.95 -8.82 -18.39
CA LEU A 33 21.35 -9.16 -19.68
C LEU A 33 19.87 -9.57 -19.59
N LEU A 34 19.38 -9.99 -18.42
CA LEU A 34 17.96 -10.29 -18.22
C LEU A 34 17.06 -9.06 -18.46
N HIS A 35 17.57 -7.84 -18.31
CA HIS A 35 16.81 -6.63 -18.64
C HIS A 35 16.58 -6.42 -20.14
N LEU A 36 17.31 -7.16 -20.99
CA LEU A 36 17.09 -7.13 -22.44
C LEU A 36 16.03 -8.15 -22.87
N VAL A 37 15.71 -9.15 -22.04
CA VAL A 37 14.70 -10.19 -22.35
C VAL A 37 13.30 -9.60 -22.63
N PRO A 38 12.83 -8.57 -21.90
CA PRO A 38 11.54 -7.94 -22.18
C PRO A 38 11.39 -7.35 -23.58
N PHE A 39 12.49 -7.01 -24.28
CA PHE A 39 12.46 -6.58 -25.69
C PHE A 39 12.19 -7.73 -26.67
N ALA A 40 12.34 -8.99 -26.23
CA ALA A 40 11.97 -10.16 -27.03
C ALA A 40 10.62 -10.74 -26.59
N LEU A 41 10.30 -10.66 -25.30
CA LEU A 41 9.12 -11.27 -24.68
C LEU A 41 8.14 -10.21 -24.16
N HIS A 42 7.63 -9.37 -25.06
CA HIS A 42 6.75 -8.24 -24.70
C HIS A 42 5.46 -8.62 -23.95
N ASN A 43 4.99 -9.86 -24.08
CA ASN A 43 3.76 -10.36 -23.44
C ASN A 43 4.01 -11.19 -22.16
N ALA A 44 5.26 -11.32 -21.72
CA ALA A 44 5.59 -12.08 -20.53
C ALA A 44 5.40 -11.24 -19.26
N ARG A 45 4.92 -11.88 -18.18
CA ARG A 45 4.74 -11.28 -16.84
C ARG A 45 6.09 -10.96 -16.18
N LEU A 46 6.73 -9.89 -16.66
CA LEU A 46 8.09 -9.45 -16.31
C LEU A 46 8.12 -8.01 -15.79
N TRP A 47 7.05 -7.58 -15.11
CA TRP A 47 6.87 -6.20 -14.62
C TRP A 47 7.97 -5.72 -13.66
N GLY A 48 8.73 -6.62 -13.03
CA GLY A 48 9.89 -6.28 -12.18
C GLY A 48 11.17 -6.01 -12.97
N LEU A 49 11.21 -6.34 -14.26
CA LEU A 49 12.42 -6.29 -15.11
C LEU A 49 12.25 -5.47 -16.39
N ASN A 50 11.02 -5.23 -16.85
CA ASN A 50 10.68 -4.64 -18.15
C ASN A 50 10.82 -3.12 -18.23
N HIS A 51 11.26 -2.44 -17.16
CA HIS A 51 11.32 -0.98 -17.06
C HIS A 51 12.06 -0.29 -18.22
N LEU A 52 13.13 -0.88 -18.75
CA LEU A 52 13.90 -0.32 -19.88
C LEU A 52 13.08 -0.19 -21.17
N VAL A 53 12.04 -1.01 -21.35
CA VAL A 53 11.17 -0.99 -22.54
C VAL A 53 10.36 0.30 -22.63
N PHE A 54 10.05 0.91 -21.47
CA PHE A 54 9.23 2.12 -21.39
C PHE A 54 10.05 3.42 -21.42
N LEU A 55 11.37 3.32 -21.47
CA LEU A 55 12.25 4.47 -21.58
C LEU A 55 12.45 4.87 -23.04
N PRO A 56 12.76 6.16 -23.32
CA PRO A 56 13.01 6.62 -24.68
C PRO A 56 14.09 5.78 -25.37
N PRO A 57 13.95 5.43 -26.68
CA PRO A 57 14.91 4.55 -27.37
C PRO A 57 16.36 5.00 -27.25
N GLY A 58 16.62 6.31 -27.34
CA GLY A 58 17.97 6.86 -27.15
C GLY A 58 18.53 6.62 -25.75
N PHE A 59 17.71 6.73 -24.71
CA PHE A 59 18.10 6.42 -23.34
C PHE A 59 18.44 4.93 -23.21
N THR A 60 17.55 4.06 -23.69
CA THR A 60 17.72 2.61 -23.64
C THR A 60 18.99 2.14 -24.35
N ILE A 61 19.29 2.70 -25.54
CA ILE A 61 20.50 2.39 -26.29
C ILE A 61 21.74 2.82 -25.51
N VAL A 62 21.80 4.08 -25.06
CA VAL A 62 22.95 4.59 -24.29
C VAL A 62 23.15 3.79 -23.01
N TYR A 63 22.07 3.53 -22.28
CA TYR A 63 22.08 2.72 -21.07
C TYR A 63 22.63 1.31 -21.32
N SER A 64 22.14 0.66 -22.38
CA SER A 64 22.54 -0.69 -22.76
C SER A 64 24.02 -0.74 -23.15
N ILE A 65 24.48 0.22 -23.96
CA ILE A 65 25.88 0.35 -24.38
C ILE A 65 26.78 0.60 -23.16
N LEU A 66 26.43 1.56 -22.31
CA LEU A 66 27.23 1.88 -21.12
C LEU A 66 27.32 0.70 -20.17
N GLY A 67 26.21 -0.02 -19.93
CA GLY A 67 26.25 -1.19 -19.06
C GLY A 67 27.07 -2.34 -19.66
N ILE A 68 26.95 -2.61 -20.97
CA ILE A 68 27.78 -3.63 -21.66
C ILE A 68 29.26 -3.25 -21.60
N LEU A 69 29.60 -2.00 -21.94
CA LEU A 69 30.98 -1.50 -21.88
C LEU A 69 31.52 -1.60 -20.46
N THR A 70 30.75 -1.16 -19.47
CA THR A 70 31.19 -1.19 -18.07
C THR A 70 31.41 -2.62 -17.59
N LEU A 71 30.51 -3.55 -17.91
CA LEU A 71 30.68 -4.96 -17.56
C LEU A 71 31.85 -5.62 -18.30
N GLY A 72 32.09 -5.27 -19.56
CA GLY A 72 33.26 -5.72 -20.32
C GLY A 72 34.58 -5.21 -19.76
N LEU A 73 34.63 -3.92 -19.41
CA LEU A 73 35.83 -3.28 -18.85
C LEU A 73 36.24 -3.86 -17.50
N ILE A 74 35.29 -4.36 -16.69
CA ILE A 74 35.59 -4.96 -15.38
C ILE A 74 36.40 -6.26 -15.49
N PHE A 75 36.41 -6.91 -16.65
CA PHE A 75 37.27 -8.07 -16.91
C PHE A 75 38.73 -7.70 -17.18
N ILE A 76 39.03 -6.42 -17.41
CA ILE A 76 40.40 -5.92 -17.57
C ILE A 76 41.04 -5.75 -16.17
N PRO A 77 42.15 -6.46 -15.85
CA PRO A 77 42.73 -6.44 -14.51
C PRO A 77 43.05 -5.04 -13.98
N ALA A 78 43.60 -4.16 -14.82
CA ALA A 78 43.94 -2.78 -14.45
C ALA A 78 42.71 -1.92 -14.11
N VAL A 79 41.58 -2.13 -14.81
CA VAL A 79 40.31 -1.44 -14.52
C VAL A 79 39.75 -1.93 -13.20
N ARG A 80 39.75 -3.26 -12.99
CA ARG A 80 39.29 -3.87 -11.74
C ARG A 80 40.11 -3.39 -10.54
N GLU A 81 41.43 -3.28 -10.68
CA GLU A 81 42.31 -2.79 -9.63
C GLU A 81 41.98 -1.32 -9.25
N LYS A 82 41.83 -0.44 -10.24
CA LYS A 82 41.40 0.95 -10.02
C LYS A 82 40.01 1.04 -9.39
N GLY A 83 39.05 0.26 -9.88
CA GLY A 83 37.70 0.20 -9.31
C GLY A 83 37.71 -0.25 -7.85
N ASN A 84 38.50 -1.27 -7.53
CA ASN A 84 38.67 -1.75 -6.16
C ASN A 84 39.38 -0.71 -5.27
N ALA A 85 40.32 0.07 -5.81
CA ALA A 85 40.96 1.17 -5.07
C ALA A 85 39.92 2.26 -4.70
N ILE A 86 39.07 2.66 -5.65
CA ILE A 86 37.97 3.62 -5.40
C ILE A 86 36.99 3.05 -4.37
N PHE A 87 36.60 1.78 -4.53
CA PHE A 87 35.69 1.12 -3.60
C PHE A 87 36.25 1.08 -2.16
N ASN A 88 37.53 0.74 -2.02
CA ASN A 88 38.21 0.72 -0.73
C ASN A 88 38.39 2.12 -0.13
N PHE A 89 38.66 3.14 -0.95
CA PHE A 89 38.69 4.53 -0.51
C PHE A 89 37.33 4.95 0.05
N THR A 90 36.25 4.69 -0.70
CA THR A 90 34.87 4.99 -0.28
C THR A 90 34.51 4.25 1.01
N ALA A 91 34.89 2.98 1.13
CA ALA A 91 34.65 2.19 2.34
C ALA A 91 35.39 2.78 3.55
N SER A 92 36.64 3.21 3.37
CA SER A 92 37.40 3.88 4.42
C SER A 92 36.80 5.22 4.81
N LEU A 93 36.44 6.06 3.83
CA LEU A 93 35.83 7.36 4.04
C LEU A 93 34.55 7.26 4.87
N LEU A 94 33.65 6.33 4.53
CA LEU A 94 32.32 6.19 5.15
C LEU A 94 32.31 5.42 6.48
N PHE A 95 33.29 4.57 6.76
CA PHE A 95 33.26 3.68 7.94
C PHE A 95 34.44 3.77 8.90
N GLU A 96 35.62 4.23 8.46
CA GLU A 96 36.84 4.21 9.28
C GLU A 96 37.45 5.60 9.49
N SER A 97 37.28 6.52 8.56
CA SER A 97 37.93 7.84 8.62
C SER A 97 37.48 8.65 9.85
N ARG A 98 38.34 9.57 10.32
CA ARG A 98 37.97 10.54 11.37
C ARG A 98 36.76 11.40 11.00
N HIS A 99 36.51 11.55 9.70
CA HIS A 99 35.43 12.35 9.11
C HIS A 99 34.23 11.50 8.69
N LYS A 100 34.14 10.22 9.11
CA LYS A 100 33.11 9.30 8.62
C LYS A 100 31.68 9.82 8.80
N TYR A 101 31.39 10.48 9.92
CA TYR A 101 30.05 11.02 10.17
C TYR A 101 29.73 12.20 9.26
N LEU A 102 30.70 13.08 8.98
CA LEU A 102 30.53 14.16 8.00
C LEU A 102 30.28 13.60 6.60
N ALA A 103 31.04 12.59 6.19
CA ALA A 103 30.84 11.93 4.89
C ALA A 103 29.46 11.26 4.77
N ARG A 104 28.97 10.60 5.84
CA ARG A 104 27.62 10.03 5.89
C ARG A 104 26.53 11.10 5.79
N VAL A 105 26.68 12.20 6.52
CA VAL A 105 25.75 13.33 6.46
C VAL A 105 25.74 13.92 5.05
N LEU A 106 26.90 14.06 4.39
CA LEU A 106 26.96 14.53 3.02
C LEU A 106 26.20 13.60 2.05
N VAL A 107 26.37 12.28 2.17
CA VAL A 107 25.59 11.31 1.36
C VAL A 107 24.09 11.47 1.60
N ILE A 108 23.67 11.64 2.85
CA ILE A 108 22.26 11.81 3.21
C ILE A 108 21.70 13.12 2.69
N VAL A 109 22.45 14.22 2.76
CA VAL A 109 22.06 15.52 2.21
C VAL A 109 21.93 15.42 0.69
N ILE A 110 22.90 14.80 0.01
CA ILE A 110 22.83 14.58 -1.45
C ILE A 110 21.59 13.74 -1.80
N ALA A 111 21.32 12.68 -1.07
CA ALA A 111 20.14 11.85 -1.28
C ALA A 111 18.84 12.67 -1.07
N GLY A 112 18.72 13.40 0.04
CA GLY A 112 17.56 14.24 0.34
C GLY A 112 17.32 15.33 -0.72
N VAL A 113 18.38 15.99 -1.19
CA VAL A 113 18.31 16.95 -2.31
C VAL A 113 17.85 16.26 -3.59
N THR A 114 18.41 15.09 -3.90
CA THR A 114 18.04 14.31 -5.09
C THR A 114 16.56 13.93 -5.06
N PHE A 115 16.08 13.41 -3.93
CA PHE A 115 14.67 13.05 -3.72
C PHE A 115 13.73 14.25 -3.86
N SER A 116 14.18 15.43 -3.44
CA SER A 116 13.39 16.67 -3.47
C SER A 116 13.34 17.32 -4.85
N ILE A 117 14.43 17.23 -5.63
CA ILE A 117 14.53 17.82 -6.98
C ILE A 117 13.83 16.96 -8.03
N PHE A 118 13.81 15.64 -7.84
CA PHE A 118 13.24 14.70 -8.81
C PHE A 118 12.02 13.94 -8.24
N PRO A 119 10.97 14.62 -7.75
CA PRO A 119 9.81 13.91 -7.20
C PRO A 119 9.04 13.19 -8.31
N MET A 120 8.38 12.08 -7.95
CA MET A 120 7.49 11.33 -8.84
C MET A 120 6.36 12.26 -9.35
N PRO A 121 6.19 12.42 -10.68
CA PRO A 121 5.20 13.33 -11.25
C PRO A 121 3.78 12.73 -11.28
N THR A 122 3.68 11.41 -11.24
CA THR A 122 2.43 10.64 -11.32
C THR A 122 2.29 9.74 -10.09
N HIS A 123 1.08 9.30 -9.77
CA HIS A 123 0.79 8.50 -8.56
C HIS A 123 -0.06 7.26 -8.88
N PHE A 124 0.36 6.51 -9.91
CA PHE A 124 -0.36 5.31 -10.39
C PHE A 124 -0.05 4.03 -9.60
N LEU A 125 1.14 3.95 -8.99
CA LEU A 125 1.51 2.87 -8.08
C LEU A 125 0.85 3.12 -6.73
N GLY A 126 0.24 2.09 -6.14
CA GLY A 126 -0.62 2.21 -4.97
C GLY A 126 -1.92 3.00 -5.21
N ASP A 127 -2.41 3.64 -4.15
CA ASP A 127 -3.66 4.40 -4.06
C ASP A 127 -3.41 5.92 -3.96
N GLY A 128 -2.26 6.40 -4.45
CA GLY A 128 -1.83 7.79 -4.25
C GLY A 128 -2.86 8.85 -4.65
N TYR A 129 -3.53 8.73 -5.79
CA TYR A 129 -4.59 9.68 -6.17
C TYR A 129 -5.79 9.67 -5.21
N GLN A 130 -6.18 8.50 -4.70
CA GLN A 130 -7.27 8.38 -3.73
C GLN A 130 -6.88 9.02 -2.40
N TYR A 131 -5.62 8.89 -1.97
CA TYR A 131 -5.12 9.59 -0.78
C TYR A 131 -5.08 11.10 -0.95
N LEU A 132 -4.65 11.60 -2.11
CA LEU A 132 -4.67 13.05 -2.38
C LEU A 132 -6.08 13.62 -2.34
N GLU A 133 -7.06 12.91 -2.90
CA GLU A 133 -8.45 13.32 -2.84
C GLU A 133 -8.99 13.28 -1.40
N ASN A 134 -8.73 12.22 -0.65
CA ASN A 134 -9.23 12.06 0.72
C ASN A 134 -8.60 13.04 1.73
N ILE A 135 -7.27 13.16 1.73
CA ILE A 135 -6.53 14.05 2.65
C ILE A 135 -6.70 15.52 2.21
N GLY A 136 -6.73 15.78 0.91
CA GLY A 136 -6.95 17.10 0.33
C GLY A 136 -8.39 17.59 0.42
N SER A 137 -9.36 16.71 0.72
CA SER A 137 -10.78 17.04 0.73
C SER A 137 -11.16 18.03 1.84
N SER A 138 -11.83 19.11 1.43
CA SER A 138 -12.46 20.08 2.33
C SER A 138 -13.75 19.55 2.97
N SER A 139 -14.35 18.51 2.41
CA SER A 139 -15.65 17.94 2.82
C SER A 139 -15.56 16.75 3.77
N GLY A 140 -14.37 16.46 4.27
CA GLY A 140 -14.14 15.36 5.20
C GLY A 140 -12.98 14.48 4.75
N THR A 141 -12.39 13.82 5.73
CA THR A 141 -11.29 12.88 5.53
C THR A 141 -11.61 11.64 6.34
N PHE A 142 -11.55 10.46 5.71
CA PHE A 142 -11.59 9.22 6.45
C PHE A 142 -10.17 8.73 6.71
N VAL A 143 -9.94 8.17 7.89
CA VAL A 143 -8.65 7.61 8.27
C VAL A 143 -8.86 6.12 8.49
N LYS A 144 -8.16 5.28 7.71
CA LYS A 144 -8.24 3.84 7.95
C LYS A 144 -7.58 3.52 9.28
N TRP A 145 -8.24 2.71 10.11
CA TRP A 145 -7.69 2.34 11.41
C TRP A 145 -6.31 1.66 11.29
N SER A 146 -6.07 0.93 10.20
CA SER A 146 -4.81 0.26 9.88
C SER A 146 -3.68 1.22 9.49
N GLU A 147 -4.00 2.46 9.15
CA GLU A 147 -3.09 3.48 8.60
C GLU A 147 -3.11 4.77 9.44
N MET A 148 -3.71 4.71 10.64
CA MET A 148 -4.06 5.88 11.44
C MET A 148 -2.84 6.73 11.78
N GLY A 149 -1.72 6.11 12.15
CA GLY A 149 -0.50 6.83 12.50
C GLY A 149 0.01 7.71 11.36
N VAL A 150 0.04 7.19 10.13
CA VAL A 150 0.52 7.97 8.98
C VAL A 150 -0.46 9.05 8.59
N ALA A 151 -1.74 8.73 8.51
CA ALA A 151 -2.76 9.71 8.14
C ALA A 151 -2.73 10.92 9.08
N LEU A 152 -2.55 10.70 10.39
CA LEU A 152 -2.42 11.78 11.37
C LEU A 152 -1.15 12.61 11.18
N ILE A 153 -0.02 11.98 10.85
CA ILE A 153 1.24 12.69 10.53
C ILE A 153 1.05 13.57 9.29
N VAL A 154 0.48 13.02 8.22
CA VAL A 154 0.25 13.76 6.97
C VAL A 154 -0.74 14.89 7.17
N LEU A 155 -1.86 14.67 7.87
CA LEU A 155 -2.84 15.71 8.21
C LEU A 155 -2.22 16.81 9.09
N GLY A 156 -1.39 16.43 10.07
CA GLY A 156 -0.65 17.37 10.90
C GLY A 156 0.28 18.24 10.06
N LEU A 157 1.07 17.65 9.17
CA LEU A 157 1.94 18.38 8.25
C LEU A 157 1.16 19.26 7.27
N GLN A 158 0.07 18.76 6.69
CA GLN A 158 -0.81 19.53 5.82
C GLN A 158 -1.34 20.77 6.54
N SER A 159 -1.76 20.64 7.81
CA SER A 159 -2.26 21.78 8.60
C SER A 159 -1.21 22.85 8.88
N LEU A 160 0.08 22.47 8.91
CA LEU A 160 1.20 23.41 9.02
C LEU A 160 1.52 24.09 7.69
N ILE A 161 1.24 23.42 6.56
CA ILE A 161 1.46 23.94 5.20
C ILE A 161 0.34 24.92 4.81
N GLY A 162 -0.92 24.57 5.04
CA GLY A 162 -2.06 25.37 4.60
C GLY A 162 -3.43 24.69 4.75
N PRO A 163 -4.49 25.27 4.16
CA PRO A 163 -5.83 24.68 4.19
C PRO A 163 -5.86 23.35 3.43
N LYS A 164 -6.90 22.54 3.67
CA LYS A 164 -7.08 21.28 2.95
C LYS A 164 -7.24 21.53 1.45
N SER A 165 -6.28 21.03 0.69
CA SER A 165 -6.30 20.95 -0.77
C SER A 165 -5.45 19.76 -1.23
N PRO A 166 -5.70 19.21 -2.44
CA PRO A 166 -4.86 18.16 -3.01
C PRO A 166 -3.38 18.56 -3.14
N GLU A 167 -3.09 19.83 -3.42
CA GLU A 167 -1.72 20.36 -3.57
C GLU A 167 -0.97 20.37 -2.23
N ASN A 168 -1.62 20.82 -1.16
CA ASN A 168 -1.04 20.82 0.18
C ASN A 168 -0.90 19.39 0.73
N ALA A 169 -1.84 18.50 0.41
CA ALA A 169 -1.71 17.07 0.73
C ALA A 169 -0.50 16.47 0.00
N LEU A 170 -0.33 16.73 -1.29
CA LEU A 170 0.82 16.27 -2.07
C LEU A 170 2.15 16.76 -1.47
N LEU A 171 2.24 18.04 -1.08
CA LEU A 171 3.44 18.56 -0.44
C LEU A 171 3.74 17.86 0.90
N ALA A 172 2.71 17.60 1.72
CA ALA A 172 2.86 16.87 2.97
C ALA A 172 3.40 15.44 2.72
N PHE A 173 2.84 14.70 1.76
CA PHE A 173 3.35 13.38 1.38
C PHE A 173 4.80 13.42 0.89
N ARG A 174 5.15 14.41 0.08
CA ARG A 174 6.53 14.57 -0.42
C ARG A 174 7.53 14.79 0.70
N ILE A 175 7.20 15.65 1.67
CA ILE A 175 8.04 15.88 2.85
C ILE A 175 8.21 14.57 3.65
N VAL A 176 7.12 13.85 3.88
CA VAL A 176 7.15 12.56 4.58
C VAL A 176 8.05 11.54 3.87
N ALA A 177 7.92 11.41 2.54
CA ALA A 177 8.74 10.49 1.74
C ALA A 177 10.24 10.82 1.84
N VAL A 178 10.62 12.10 1.66
CA VAL A 178 12.01 12.56 1.72
C VAL A 178 12.62 12.34 3.10
N LEU A 179 11.91 12.75 4.17
CA LEU A 179 12.37 12.55 5.55
C LEU A 179 12.54 11.06 5.88
N SER A 180 11.62 10.22 5.41
CA SER A 180 11.72 8.78 5.57
C SER A 180 12.96 8.20 4.89
N GLY A 181 13.30 8.68 3.69
CA GLY A 181 14.53 8.29 3.00
C GLY A 181 15.80 8.68 3.76
N ILE A 182 15.86 9.92 4.24
CA ILE A 182 16.98 10.45 5.04
C ILE A 182 17.23 9.58 6.27
N ILE A 183 16.18 9.25 7.04
CA ILE A 183 16.29 8.45 8.26
C ILE A 183 16.64 6.99 7.93
N THR A 184 16.04 6.42 6.88
CA THR A 184 16.33 5.07 6.41
C THR A 184 17.80 4.90 6.02
N ILE A 185 18.35 5.83 5.24
CA ILE A 185 19.75 5.79 4.81
C ILE A 185 20.71 5.89 6.00
N TRP A 186 20.35 6.68 7.02
CA TRP A 186 21.11 6.71 8.27
C TRP A 186 21.13 5.33 8.94
N PHE A 187 19.98 4.65 9.03
CA PHE A 187 19.94 3.29 9.55
C PHE A 187 20.70 2.29 8.69
N TYR A 188 20.75 2.44 7.36
CA TYR A 188 21.59 1.59 6.52
C TYR A 188 23.08 1.69 6.90
N PHE A 189 23.60 2.88 7.19
CA PHE A 189 24.97 3.02 7.71
C PHE A 189 25.16 2.30 9.05
N LEU A 190 24.20 2.43 9.96
CA LEU A 190 24.26 1.82 11.28
C LEU A 190 24.15 0.28 11.23
N ILE A 191 23.29 -0.26 10.37
CA ILE A 191 23.13 -1.69 10.10
C ILE A 191 24.42 -2.26 9.49
N ALA A 192 24.95 -1.60 8.46
CA ALA A 192 26.23 -1.99 7.85
C ALA A 192 27.35 -2.07 8.89
N GLU A 193 27.52 -1.01 9.69
CA GLU A 193 28.57 -0.92 10.72
C GLU A 193 28.44 -2.00 11.79
N ILE A 194 27.21 -2.35 12.20
CA ILE A 194 27.02 -3.38 13.22
C ILE A 194 27.15 -4.79 12.67
N MET A 195 26.82 -5.05 11.41
CA MET A 195 26.87 -6.40 10.83
C MET A 195 28.30 -6.92 10.65
N SER A 196 29.27 -6.05 10.35
CA SER A 196 30.66 -6.47 10.10
C SER A 196 31.73 -5.56 10.69
N GLY A 197 32.88 -6.16 11.01
CA GLY A 197 34.11 -5.44 11.34
C GLY A 197 34.88 -4.97 10.10
N ASP A 198 34.67 -5.63 8.96
CA ASP A 198 35.38 -5.34 7.70
C ASP A 198 34.71 -4.20 6.93
N ARG A 199 35.48 -3.17 6.58
CA ARG A 199 35.01 -1.98 5.88
C ARG A 199 34.41 -2.24 4.51
N THR A 200 35.00 -3.15 3.73
CA THR A 200 34.57 -3.46 2.36
C THR A 200 33.20 -4.13 2.43
N TYR A 201 33.04 -5.08 3.34
CA TYR A 201 31.77 -5.73 3.59
C TYR A 201 30.70 -4.77 4.14
N ARG A 202 31.05 -3.81 5.00
CA ARG A 202 30.12 -2.74 5.43
C ARG A 202 29.60 -1.95 4.24
N LEU A 203 30.48 -1.56 3.32
CA LEU A 203 30.08 -0.83 2.12
C LEU A 203 29.16 -1.67 1.22
N ILE A 204 29.40 -2.98 1.10
CA ILE A 204 28.52 -3.88 0.34
C ILE A 204 27.13 -3.96 0.95
N VAL A 205 27.03 -4.17 2.27
CA VAL A 205 25.73 -4.17 2.98
C VAL A 205 25.00 -2.84 2.73
N PHE A 206 25.71 -1.72 2.84
CA PHE A 206 25.15 -0.39 2.61
C PHE A 206 24.64 -0.20 1.17
N ILE A 207 25.46 -0.51 0.16
CA ILE A 207 25.11 -0.30 -1.25
C ILE A 207 23.95 -1.23 -1.66
N ILE A 208 23.94 -2.50 -1.24
CA ILE A 208 22.83 -3.43 -1.52
C ILE A 208 21.53 -2.94 -0.86
N SER A 209 21.61 -2.36 0.34
CA SER A 209 20.44 -1.80 1.02
C SER A 209 19.92 -0.53 0.33
N LEU A 210 20.83 0.31 -0.16
CA LEU A 210 20.51 1.58 -0.81
C LEU A 210 19.97 1.40 -2.24
N LEU A 211 20.61 0.55 -3.04
CA LEU A 211 20.28 0.30 -4.45
C LEU A 211 19.30 -0.87 -4.55
N SER A 212 18.07 -0.59 -4.15
CA SER A 212 16.90 -1.48 -4.17
C SER A 212 15.73 -0.74 -4.80
N GLY A 213 14.75 -1.46 -5.38
CA GLY A 213 13.51 -0.84 -5.87
C GLY A 213 12.80 0.02 -4.83
N SER A 214 12.96 -0.28 -3.54
CA SER A 214 12.44 0.53 -2.42
C SER A 214 12.92 1.99 -2.41
N LEU A 215 14.03 2.30 -3.08
CA LEU A 215 14.56 3.66 -3.19
C LEU A 215 13.55 4.62 -3.85
N LEU A 216 12.66 4.12 -4.73
CA LEU A 216 11.60 4.92 -5.36
C LEU A 216 10.65 5.56 -4.32
N LEU A 217 10.42 4.90 -3.17
CA LEU A 217 9.52 5.39 -2.12
C LEU A 217 9.92 6.75 -1.54
N PHE A 218 11.16 7.18 -1.73
CA PHE A 218 11.65 8.43 -1.17
C PHE A 218 11.56 9.60 -2.16
N PHE A 219 11.28 9.33 -3.44
CA PHE A 219 11.11 10.37 -4.48
C PHE A 219 9.69 10.95 -4.47
N GLY A 220 9.27 11.50 -3.34
CA GLY A 220 7.97 12.16 -3.23
C GLY A 220 6.76 11.24 -3.38
N TYR A 221 6.94 9.96 -3.04
CA TYR A 221 5.94 8.90 -3.18
C TYR A 221 4.71 9.18 -2.29
N VAL A 222 3.52 9.04 -2.87
CA VAL A 222 2.25 9.41 -2.22
C VAL A 222 1.55 8.16 -1.71
N GLU A 223 2.03 7.67 -0.57
CA GLU A 223 1.55 6.45 0.09
C GLU A 223 2.03 6.44 1.54
N PHE A 224 1.58 5.45 2.31
CA PHE A 224 1.93 5.33 3.72
C PHE A 224 3.20 4.52 4.01
N TYR A 225 3.64 3.70 3.04
CA TYR A 225 4.80 2.82 3.20
C TYR A 225 6.17 3.48 3.34
N PRO A 226 6.46 4.71 2.85
CA PRO A 226 7.75 5.36 3.08
C PRO A 226 8.11 5.45 4.58
N LEU A 227 7.15 5.76 5.46
CA LEU A 227 7.36 5.87 6.92
C LEU A 227 7.65 4.55 7.62
N LEU A 228 7.31 3.42 7.00
CA LEU A 228 7.62 2.11 7.57
C LEU A 228 9.10 1.76 7.43
N TRP A 229 9.81 2.32 6.45
CA TRP A 229 11.24 2.03 6.25
C TRP A 229 12.12 2.49 7.42
N PRO A 230 11.96 3.70 7.97
CA PRO A 230 12.58 4.07 9.24
C PRO A 230 12.22 3.13 10.39
N ALA A 231 10.97 2.67 10.46
CA ALA A 231 10.52 1.76 11.52
C ALA A 231 11.19 0.39 11.44
N VAL A 232 11.22 -0.21 10.25
CA VAL A 232 11.80 -1.53 9.99
C VAL A 232 13.32 -1.52 10.15
N THR A 233 13.99 -0.52 9.58
CA THR A 233 15.45 -0.40 9.69
C THR A 233 15.90 -0.06 11.11
N GLY A 234 15.15 0.77 11.83
CA GLY A 234 15.35 1.01 13.26
C GLY A 234 15.15 -0.26 14.09
N PHE A 235 14.06 -1.00 13.86
CA PHE A 235 13.78 -2.28 14.52
C PHE A 235 14.96 -3.25 14.35
N ILE A 236 15.39 -3.47 13.11
CA ILE A 236 16.52 -4.36 12.77
C ILE A 236 17.82 -3.90 13.42
N TYR A 237 18.16 -2.61 13.32
CA TYR A 237 19.39 -2.07 13.90
C TYR A 237 19.44 -2.29 15.41
N TYR A 238 18.39 -1.90 16.13
CA TYR A 238 18.37 -2.02 17.59
C TYR A 238 18.31 -3.48 18.06
N GLY A 239 17.70 -4.37 17.28
CA GLY A 239 17.74 -5.81 17.53
C GLY A 239 19.16 -6.37 17.40
N LEU A 240 19.86 -6.06 16.31
CA LEU A 240 21.27 -6.43 16.13
C LEU A 240 22.17 -5.78 17.20
N LYS A 241 21.87 -4.55 17.62
CA LYS A 241 22.59 -3.84 18.70
C LYS A 241 22.43 -4.55 20.04
N TYR A 242 21.23 -5.00 20.35
CA TYR A 242 20.98 -5.76 21.57
C TYR A 242 21.77 -7.08 21.59
N ILE A 243 21.79 -7.81 20.47
CA ILE A 243 22.57 -9.06 20.37
C ILE A 243 24.07 -8.80 20.55
N LYS A 244 24.62 -7.80 19.86
CA LYS A 244 26.08 -7.57 19.84
C LYS A 244 26.63 -6.81 21.03
N LYS A 245 25.85 -5.91 21.62
CA LYS A 245 26.30 -4.97 22.66
C LYS A 245 25.54 -5.12 23.98
N GLY A 246 24.55 -6.02 24.07
CA GLY A 246 23.71 -6.18 25.25
C GLY A 246 22.77 -4.98 25.53
N ALA A 247 22.73 -3.99 24.64
CA ALA A 247 21.93 -2.76 24.78
C ALA A 247 21.18 -2.46 23.48
N GLY A 248 19.89 -2.15 23.58
CA GLY A 248 19.07 -1.81 22.40
C GLY A 248 17.64 -2.33 22.43
N LEU A 249 17.30 -3.26 23.33
CA LEU A 249 15.96 -3.85 23.42
C LEU A 249 14.83 -2.80 23.56
N PRO A 250 14.95 -1.73 24.38
CA PRO A 250 13.92 -0.68 24.43
C PRO A 250 13.74 0.02 23.09
N GLY A 251 14.84 0.38 22.41
CA GLY A 251 14.75 0.98 21.07
C GLY A 251 14.11 0.05 20.05
N CYS A 252 14.44 -1.24 20.09
CA CYS A 252 13.82 -2.26 19.23
C CYS A 252 12.30 -2.33 19.47
N LEU A 253 11.86 -2.31 20.72
CA LEU A 253 10.44 -2.26 21.07
C LEU A 253 9.78 -0.95 20.61
N THR A 254 10.44 0.20 20.80
CA THR A 254 9.92 1.50 20.35
C THR A 254 9.67 1.52 18.85
N PHE A 255 10.61 1.02 18.04
CA PHE A 255 10.43 0.97 16.59
C PHE A 255 9.37 -0.03 16.14
N LEU A 256 9.22 -1.16 16.86
CA LEU A 256 8.13 -2.11 16.60
C LEU A 256 6.76 -1.50 16.92
N LEU A 257 6.59 -0.91 18.12
CA LEU A 257 5.32 -0.32 18.54
C LEU A 257 4.97 0.92 17.72
N GLY A 258 5.94 1.81 17.48
CA GLY A 258 5.76 2.97 16.61
C GLY A 258 5.40 2.53 15.18
N GLY A 259 6.06 1.49 14.67
CA GLY A 259 5.72 0.87 13.40
C GLY A 259 4.30 0.31 13.36
N LEU A 260 3.82 -0.34 14.43
CA LEU A 260 2.45 -0.87 14.51
C LEU A 260 1.38 0.24 14.55
N VAL A 261 1.70 1.40 15.12
CA VAL A 261 0.84 2.59 15.08
C VAL A 261 0.76 3.17 13.66
N ILE A 262 1.88 3.14 12.93
CA ILE A 262 1.98 3.57 11.53
C ILE A 262 1.20 2.61 10.63
N HIS A 263 1.48 1.30 10.70
CA HIS A 263 0.81 0.26 9.94
C HIS A 263 0.90 -1.13 10.58
N LEU A 264 -0.17 -1.91 10.47
CA LEU A 264 -0.27 -3.25 11.08
C LEU A 264 0.68 -4.29 10.49
N ILE A 265 1.21 -4.06 9.27
CA ILE A 265 2.20 -4.97 8.66
C ILE A 265 3.41 -5.19 9.56
N MET A 266 3.73 -4.25 10.46
CA MET A 266 4.81 -4.42 11.44
C MET A 266 4.61 -5.59 12.40
N ALA A 267 3.38 -6.14 12.50
CA ALA A 267 3.08 -7.34 13.27
C ALA A 267 3.89 -8.56 12.80
N VAL A 268 4.33 -8.61 11.54
CA VAL A 268 5.17 -9.70 11.01
C VAL A 268 6.51 -9.83 11.75
N PHE A 269 6.96 -8.77 12.42
CA PHE A 269 8.19 -8.74 13.20
C PHE A 269 8.02 -9.11 14.68
N ILE A 270 6.79 -9.32 15.17
CA ILE A 270 6.53 -9.71 16.57
C ILE A 270 7.28 -11.01 16.95
N PRO A 271 7.28 -12.09 16.15
CA PRO A 271 8.06 -13.29 16.48
C PRO A 271 9.56 -13.02 16.62
N SER A 272 10.10 -12.14 15.76
CA SER A 272 11.51 -11.74 15.79
C SER A 272 11.85 -10.96 17.07
N PHE A 273 10.97 -10.06 17.52
CA PHE A 273 11.13 -9.37 18.81
C PHE A 273 10.98 -10.31 20.01
N ALA A 274 9.98 -11.19 19.99
CA ALA A 274 9.76 -12.18 21.04
C ALA A 274 10.99 -13.08 21.20
N TYR A 275 11.66 -13.44 20.10
CA TYR A 275 12.92 -14.15 20.14
C TYR A 275 13.99 -13.40 20.95
N LEU A 276 14.18 -12.11 20.65
CA LEU A 276 15.14 -11.27 21.38
C LEU A 276 14.78 -11.17 22.87
N ALA A 277 13.53 -10.87 23.17
CA ALA A 277 13.08 -10.62 24.54
C ALA A 277 13.17 -11.86 25.44
N ILE A 278 12.93 -13.06 24.89
CA ILE A 278 12.81 -14.31 25.67
C ILE A 278 14.11 -15.12 25.65
N PHE A 279 14.75 -15.27 24.49
CA PHE A 279 15.84 -16.24 24.31
C PHE A 279 17.23 -15.61 24.29
N THR A 280 17.35 -14.29 24.43
CA THR A 280 18.65 -13.61 24.43
C THR A 280 18.84 -12.70 25.66
N GLY A 281 20.10 -12.40 26.00
CA GLY A 281 20.46 -11.51 27.12
C GLY A 281 19.82 -11.91 28.46
N LYS A 282 19.24 -10.93 29.16
CA LYS A 282 18.58 -11.13 30.46
C LYS A 282 17.35 -12.05 30.38
N GLY A 283 16.62 -12.02 29.26
CA GLY A 283 15.46 -12.88 29.01
C GLY A 283 15.81 -14.36 29.07
N ALA A 284 16.96 -14.75 28.51
CA ALA A 284 17.44 -16.13 28.52
C ALA A 284 17.69 -16.68 29.93
N ILE A 285 17.96 -15.81 30.91
CA ILE A 285 18.12 -16.20 32.31
C ILE A 285 16.75 -16.56 32.91
N ILE A 286 15.74 -15.72 32.66
CA ILE A 286 14.36 -15.94 33.12
C ILE A 286 13.77 -17.18 32.43
N TYR A 287 13.96 -17.31 31.12
CA TYR A 287 13.52 -18.46 30.33
C TYR A 287 14.04 -19.79 30.90
N ARG A 288 15.34 -19.86 31.25
CA ARG A 288 15.92 -21.08 31.83
C ARG A 288 15.27 -21.47 33.17
N ARG A 289 14.84 -20.50 33.97
CA ARG A 289 14.14 -20.73 35.25
C ARG A 289 12.67 -21.13 35.07
N LEU A 290 11.98 -20.53 34.10
CA LEU A 290 10.53 -20.64 33.92
C LEU A 290 10.14 -21.38 32.63
N ARG A 291 11.01 -22.25 32.09
CA ARG A 291 10.89 -22.84 30.75
C ARG A 291 9.50 -23.42 30.46
N LYS A 292 8.95 -24.24 31.36
CA LYS A 292 7.62 -24.86 31.19
C LYS A 292 6.52 -23.80 31.10
N LEU A 293 6.51 -22.84 32.02
CA LEU A 293 5.52 -21.76 32.06
C LEU A 293 5.59 -20.89 30.80
N VAL A 294 6.80 -20.52 30.34
CA VAL A 294 6.97 -19.73 29.12
C VAL A 294 6.37 -20.45 27.91
N TRP A 295 6.60 -21.75 27.76
CA TRP A 295 6.01 -22.51 26.66
C TRP A 295 4.50 -22.65 26.76
N VAL A 296 3.95 -22.85 27.96
CA VAL A 296 2.49 -22.83 28.17
C VAL A 296 1.91 -21.49 27.70
N VAL A 297 2.49 -20.37 28.14
CA VAL A 297 2.02 -19.02 27.74
C VAL A 297 2.13 -18.81 26.23
N ILE A 298 3.26 -19.17 25.60
CA ILE A 298 3.44 -19.03 24.15
C ILE A 298 2.42 -19.87 23.38
N LEU A 299 2.25 -21.15 23.74
CA LEU A 299 1.32 -22.06 23.06
C LEU A 299 -0.14 -21.61 23.23
N THR A 300 -0.52 -21.16 24.43
CA THR A 300 -1.85 -20.59 24.66
C THR A 300 -2.07 -19.32 23.84
N ALA A 301 -1.09 -18.40 23.83
CA ALA A 301 -1.20 -17.16 23.03
C ALA A 301 -1.33 -17.47 21.53
N VAL A 302 -0.52 -18.39 21.00
CA VAL A 302 -0.61 -18.82 19.60
C VAL A 302 -1.96 -19.46 19.30
N ALA A 303 -2.47 -20.33 20.18
CA ALA A 303 -3.76 -20.99 20.02
C ALA A 303 -4.93 -19.98 20.02
N VAL A 304 -4.90 -19.00 20.94
CA VAL A 304 -5.91 -17.93 21.00
C VAL A 304 -5.86 -17.05 19.75
N CYS A 305 -4.66 -16.63 19.32
CA CYS A 305 -4.51 -15.85 18.09
C CYS A 305 -5.01 -16.62 16.86
N LEU A 306 -4.67 -17.90 16.74
CA LEU A 306 -5.11 -18.74 15.62
C LEU A 306 -6.64 -18.90 15.64
N ALA A 307 -7.25 -19.14 16.81
CA ALA A 307 -8.69 -19.23 16.96
C ALA A 307 -9.38 -17.91 16.56
N ALA A 308 -8.82 -16.77 16.96
CA ALA A 308 -9.33 -15.44 16.59
C ALA A 308 -9.24 -15.20 15.07
N VAL A 309 -8.12 -15.54 14.44
CA VAL A 309 -7.93 -15.44 12.98
C VAL A 309 -8.93 -16.33 12.25
N ILE A 310 -9.10 -17.60 12.66
CA ILE A 310 -10.06 -18.52 12.05
C ILE A 310 -11.50 -18.02 12.22
N TYR A 311 -11.85 -17.53 13.42
CA TYR A 311 -13.17 -16.96 13.66
C TYR A 311 -13.43 -15.75 12.76
N LYS A 312 -12.47 -14.83 12.68
CA LYS A 312 -12.60 -13.63 11.84
C LYS A 312 -12.67 -13.98 10.36
N PHE A 313 -11.84 -14.90 9.90
CA PHE A 313 -11.86 -15.43 8.52
C PHE A 313 -13.21 -16.03 8.14
N LYS A 314 -13.93 -16.67 9.08
CA LYS A 314 -15.25 -17.27 8.83
C LYS A 314 -16.43 -16.31 8.94
N THR A 315 -16.25 -15.14 9.57
CA THR A 315 -17.37 -14.27 9.98
C THR A 315 -17.31 -12.87 9.38
N ASP A 316 -16.17 -12.48 8.82
CA ASP A 316 -15.94 -11.18 8.22
C ASP A 316 -15.37 -11.35 6.82
N LEU A 317 -16.22 -11.07 5.82
CA LEU A 317 -15.88 -11.22 4.42
C LEU A 317 -14.75 -10.28 3.97
N GLY A 318 -14.64 -9.11 4.61
CA GLY A 318 -13.54 -8.18 4.37
C GLY A 318 -12.21 -8.74 4.85
N PHE A 319 -12.19 -9.39 6.01
CA PHE A 319 -10.99 -10.05 6.53
C PHE A 319 -10.61 -11.28 5.72
N GLU A 320 -11.58 -12.09 5.28
CA GLU A 320 -11.36 -13.18 4.33
C GLU A 320 -10.75 -12.66 3.03
N ASN A 321 -11.27 -11.55 2.51
CA ASN A 321 -10.80 -10.94 1.26
C ASN A 321 -9.34 -10.45 1.32
N ILE A 322 -8.70 -10.38 2.49
CA ILE A 322 -7.28 -10.03 2.58
C ILE A 322 -6.38 -11.17 2.09
N PHE A 323 -6.84 -12.42 2.14
CA PHE A 323 -6.01 -13.59 1.90
C PHE A 323 -6.24 -14.20 0.51
N LEU A 324 -5.18 -14.80 -0.03
CA LEU A 324 -5.27 -15.64 -1.23
C LEU A 324 -5.82 -17.03 -0.87
N PRO A 325 -6.79 -17.55 -1.63
CA PRO A 325 -7.18 -18.95 -1.49
C PRO A 325 -6.07 -19.88 -2.02
N LEU A 326 -6.00 -21.09 -1.47
CA LEU A 326 -4.88 -22.01 -1.68
C LEU A 326 -4.70 -22.47 -3.15
N PHE A 327 -5.79 -22.97 -3.76
CA PHE A 327 -5.72 -23.68 -5.05
C PHE A 327 -6.45 -22.98 -6.20
N GLN A 328 -7.54 -22.28 -5.91
CA GLN A 328 -8.34 -21.57 -6.91
C GLN A 328 -8.48 -20.11 -6.48
N GLY A 329 -8.19 -19.18 -7.39
CA GLY A 329 -8.32 -17.76 -7.12
C GLY A 329 -9.77 -17.34 -6.89
N LYS A 330 -9.95 -16.10 -6.46
CA LYS A 330 -11.28 -15.51 -6.25
C LYS A 330 -12.03 -15.37 -7.57
N SER A 331 -13.36 -15.21 -7.50
CA SER A 331 -14.25 -14.97 -8.65
C SER A 331 -13.72 -13.93 -9.64
N ILE A 332 -13.11 -12.84 -9.14
CA ILE A 332 -12.54 -11.78 -9.97
C ILE A 332 -11.30 -12.23 -10.75
N ASN A 333 -10.50 -13.15 -10.22
CA ASN A 333 -9.31 -13.67 -10.91
C ASN A 333 -9.06 -15.15 -10.53
N PRO A 334 -9.79 -16.11 -11.12
CA PRO A 334 -9.76 -17.51 -10.70
C PRO A 334 -8.41 -18.21 -10.91
N SER A 335 -7.56 -17.69 -11.80
CA SER A 335 -6.22 -18.23 -12.07
C SER A 335 -5.17 -17.76 -11.06
N TYR A 336 -5.50 -16.78 -10.21
CA TYR A 336 -4.58 -16.18 -9.24
C TYR A 336 -4.85 -16.71 -7.82
N ALA A 337 -4.23 -17.84 -7.51
CA ALA A 337 -4.28 -18.50 -6.20
C ALA A 337 -2.90 -18.47 -5.52
N LEU A 338 -2.86 -18.81 -4.23
CA LEU A 338 -1.64 -18.86 -3.42
C LEU A 338 -0.54 -19.72 -4.05
N ILE A 339 -0.89 -20.90 -4.57
CA ILE A 339 0.05 -21.83 -5.25
C ILE A 339 -0.19 -21.83 -6.77
N SER A 340 -0.42 -20.66 -7.36
CA SER A 340 -0.56 -20.51 -8.81
C SER A 340 0.72 -19.99 -9.46
N LEU A 341 0.96 -20.36 -10.72
CA LEU A 341 2.13 -19.89 -11.47
C LEU A 341 2.17 -18.35 -11.60
N PRO A 342 1.06 -17.63 -11.88
CA PRO A 342 1.06 -16.16 -11.93
C PRO A 342 1.54 -15.52 -10.62
N HIS A 343 1.04 -16.01 -9.48
CA HIS A 343 1.44 -15.50 -8.16
C HIS A 343 2.91 -15.78 -7.85
N LEU A 344 3.42 -16.97 -8.16
CA LEU A 344 4.84 -17.30 -7.98
C LEU A 344 5.75 -16.44 -8.87
N ILE A 345 5.34 -16.17 -10.11
CA ILE A 345 6.07 -15.28 -11.01
C ILE A 345 6.08 -13.84 -10.46
N ASP A 346 4.98 -13.37 -9.88
CA ASP A 346 4.90 -12.06 -9.24
C ASP A 346 5.83 -11.93 -8.03
N ILE A 347 5.92 -12.97 -7.21
CA ILE A 347 6.90 -13.03 -6.11
C ILE A 347 8.33 -12.93 -6.65
N VAL A 348 8.66 -13.64 -7.74
CA VAL A 348 10.00 -13.54 -8.35
C VAL A 348 10.27 -12.14 -8.89
N ASN A 349 9.31 -11.53 -9.60
CA ASN A 349 9.44 -10.15 -10.09
C ASN A 349 9.69 -9.17 -8.95
N LEU A 350 8.90 -9.26 -7.87
CA LEU A 350 9.05 -8.41 -6.70
C LEU A 350 10.41 -8.61 -6.01
N LEU A 351 10.83 -9.85 -5.79
CA LEU A 351 12.11 -10.13 -5.12
C LEU A 351 13.31 -9.67 -5.96
N LEU A 352 13.25 -9.79 -7.28
CA LEU A 352 14.29 -9.26 -8.18
C LEU A 352 14.30 -7.73 -8.19
N LEU A 353 13.14 -7.08 -8.17
CA LEU A 353 13.03 -5.64 -8.08
C LEU A 353 13.62 -5.10 -6.76
N LEU A 354 13.29 -5.73 -5.63
CA LEU A 354 13.68 -5.27 -4.30
C LEU A 354 15.07 -5.72 -3.88
N SER A 355 15.54 -6.88 -4.35
CA SER A 355 16.86 -7.42 -4.05
C SER A 355 17.50 -8.05 -5.31
N PRO A 356 17.98 -7.22 -6.26
CA PRO A 356 18.50 -7.69 -7.56
C PRO A 356 19.56 -8.79 -7.50
N LEU A 357 20.41 -8.75 -6.48
CA LEU A 357 21.50 -9.71 -6.31
C LEU A 357 21.09 -11.00 -5.61
N LEU A 358 19.81 -11.16 -5.25
CA LEU A 358 19.31 -12.34 -4.54
C LEU A 358 19.70 -13.66 -5.24
N PRO A 359 19.56 -13.82 -6.57
CA PRO A 359 19.98 -15.05 -7.25
C PRO A 359 21.48 -15.32 -7.11
N VAL A 360 22.33 -14.30 -7.27
CA VAL A 360 23.79 -14.43 -7.14
C VAL A 360 24.18 -14.77 -5.70
N MET A 361 23.56 -14.15 -4.71
CA MET A 361 23.83 -14.49 -3.31
C MET A 361 23.38 -15.91 -2.96
N ILE A 362 22.28 -16.40 -3.54
CA ILE A 362 21.85 -17.80 -3.40
C ILE A 362 22.87 -18.75 -4.04
N LEU A 363 23.43 -18.41 -5.21
CA LEU A 363 24.51 -19.19 -5.82
C LEU A 363 25.74 -19.25 -4.92
N VAL A 364 26.15 -18.12 -4.31
CA VAL A 364 27.25 -18.09 -3.32
C VAL A 364 26.96 -19.05 -2.17
N LEU A 365 25.73 -19.06 -1.65
CA LEU A 365 25.31 -20.00 -0.61
C LEU A 365 25.46 -21.46 -1.07
N ILE A 366 25.08 -21.79 -2.30
CA ILE A 366 25.19 -23.16 -2.84
C ILE A 366 26.66 -23.61 -2.90
N PHE A 367 27.57 -22.73 -3.33
CA PHE A 367 29.00 -23.05 -3.46
C PHE A 367 29.74 -23.10 -2.11
N TYR A 368 29.34 -22.29 -1.13
CA TYR A 368 29.97 -22.23 0.20
C TYR A 368 29.05 -22.79 1.29
N ARG A 369 29.32 -24.04 1.70
CA ARG A 369 28.50 -24.79 2.67
C ARG A 369 28.83 -24.54 4.15
N GLU A 370 29.98 -23.95 4.46
CA GLU A 370 30.34 -23.64 5.85
C GLU A 370 29.53 -22.46 6.37
N ARG A 371 28.48 -22.76 7.16
CA ARG A 371 27.58 -21.75 7.71
C ARG A 371 27.41 -21.96 9.20
N ASN A 372 27.51 -20.87 9.95
CA ASN A 372 27.17 -20.88 11.36
C ASN A 372 25.74 -20.32 11.52
N LEU A 373 24.76 -21.21 11.34
CA LEU A 373 23.32 -20.90 11.36
C LEU A 373 22.75 -20.74 12.78
N SER A 374 23.52 -21.08 13.82
CA SER A 374 23.07 -21.02 15.22
C SER A 374 23.33 -19.66 15.88
N ARG A 375 23.92 -18.70 15.16
CA ARG A 375 24.17 -17.35 15.67
C ARG A 375 22.85 -16.62 15.95
N SER A 376 22.79 -15.90 17.07
CA SER A 376 21.59 -15.17 17.47
C SER A 376 21.15 -14.13 16.43
N GLU A 377 22.09 -13.51 15.70
CA GLU A 377 21.76 -12.59 14.60
C GLU A 377 21.03 -13.30 13.46
N PHE A 378 21.45 -14.54 13.15
CA PHE A 378 20.84 -15.35 12.09
C PHE A 378 19.42 -15.77 12.48
N ILE A 379 19.19 -16.19 13.72
CA ILE A 379 17.85 -16.56 14.20
C ILE A 379 16.93 -15.33 14.26
N TYR A 380 17.43 -14.19 14.74
CA TYR A 380 16.67 -12.94 14.79
C TYR A 380 16.19 -12.49 13.40
N LEU A 381 17.12 -12.38 12.44
CA LEU A 381 16.77 -12.04 11.05
C LEU A 381 15.98 -13.15 10.36
N GLY A 382 16.18 -14.41 10.75
CA GLY A 382 15.43 -15.56 10.25
C GLY A 382 13.95 -15.46 10.58
N TRP A 383 13.61 -15.11 11.82
CA TRP A 383 12.22 -14.83 12.19
C TRP A 383 11.63 -13.60 11.49
N ALA A 384 12.43 -12.56 11.29
CA ALA A 384 11.99 -11.38 10.54
C ALA A 384 11.70 -11.73 9.06
N ALA A 385 12.59 -12.49 8.42
CA ALA A 385 12.41 -12.97 7.04
C ALA A 385 11.26 -13.97 6.91
N ALA A 386 11.07 -14.88 7.87
CA ALA A 386 9.95 -15.81 7.85
C ALA A 386 8.60 -15.09 7.94
N GLY A 387 8.50 -14.07 8.79
CA GLY A 387 7.30 -13.24 8.90
C GLY A 387 6.97 -12.51 7.61
N THR A 388 7.97 -11.92 6.95
CA THR A 388 7.76 -11.21 5.68
C THR A 388 7.48 -12.14 4.50
N ILE A 389 8.12 -13.32 4.44
CA ILE A 389 7.82 -14.34 3.43
C ILE A 389 6.39 -14.84 3.60
N LEU A 390 5.95 -15.12 4.83
CA LEU A 390 4.58 -15.55 5.08
C LEU A 390 3.59 -14.49 4.60
N PHE A 391 3.81 -13.22 4.95
CA PHE A 391 3.00 -12.10 4.47
C PHE A 391 2.95 -12.03 2.93
N LEU A 392 4.11 -12.09 2.27
CA LEU A 392 4.22 -12.06 0.81
C LEU A 392 3.46 -13.20 0.13
N PHE A 393 3.40 -14.39 0.75
CA PHE A 393 2.73 -15.56 0.17
C PHE A 393 1.21 -15.60 0.40
N VAL A 394 0.72 -15.09 1.53
CA VAL A 394 -0.69 -15.30 1.93
C VAL A 394 -1.61 -14.14 1.60
N ILE A 395 -1.07 -12.93 1.46
CA ILE A 395 -1.86 -11.72 1.28
C ILE A 395 -2.17 -11.50 -0.19
N ASP A 396 -3.43 -11.18 -0.48
CA ASP A 396 -3.90 -10.89 -1.82
C ASP A 396 -3.53 -9.45 -2.24
N PRO A 397 -2.72 -9.24 -3.30
CA PRO A 397 -2.54 -7.92 -3.88
C PRO A 397 -3.84 -7.48 -4.57
N SER A 398 -4.63 -6.68 -3.86
CA SER A 398 -5.95 -6.22 -4.29
C SER A 398 -5.89 -5.37 -5.57
N LEU A 399 -4.80 -4.63 -5.77
CA LEU A 399 -4.61 -3.73 -6.91
C LEU A 399 -3.71 -4.33 -8.01
N THR A 400 -3.37 -5.62 -7.92
CA THR A 400 -2.27 -6.33 -8.62
C THR A 400 -0.90 -6.17 -7.95
N MET A 401 -0.03 -7.17 -8.07
CA MET A 401 1.31 -7.12 -7.46
C MET A 401 2.16 -5.92 -7.93
N PRO A 402 2.25 -5.57 -9.22
CA PRO A 402 3.02 -4.40 -9.64
C PRO A 402 2.51 -3.08 -9.05
N ARG A 403 1.19 -2.92 -8.85
CA ARG A 403 0.62 -1.72 -8.25
C ARG A 403 0.77 -1.70 -6.72
N ASP A 404 0.59 -2.84 -6.05
CA ASP A 404 0.76 -3.02 -4.60
C ASP A 404 2.22 -3.32 -4.18
N TRP A 405 3.20 -3.13 -5.06
CA TRP A 405 4.60 -3.50 -4.81
C TRP A 405 5.17 -2.85 -3.53
N ASP A 406 4.65 -1.68 -3.16
CA ASP A 406 5.02 -0.88 -2.01
C ASP A 406 4.55 -1.49 -0.68
N LEU A 407 3.34 -2.07 -0.63
CA LEU A 407 2.85 -2.89 0.48
C LEU A 407 3.82 -4.05 0.76
N PHE A 408 4.34 -4.67 -0.30
CA PHE A 408 5.28 -5.78 -0.21
C PHE A 408 6.76 -5.37 -0.21
N SER A 409 7.07 -4.07 -0.27
CA SER A 409 8.45 -3.55 -0.40
C SER A 409 9.39 -3.97 0.74
N LEU A 410 8.82 -4.20 1.93
CA LEU A 410 9.56 -4.64 3.11
C LEU A 410 10.00 -6.11 3.04
N SER A 411 9.47 -6.89 2.09
CA SER A 411 9.56 -8.34 2.14
C SER A 411 10.96 -8.87 1.91
N ALA A 412 11.71 -8.21 1.02
CA ALA A 412 13.05 -8.63 0.63
C ALA A 412 14.12 -8.20 1.64
N PHE A 413 13.95 -7.09 2.37
CA PHE A 413 15.05 -6.51 3.15
C PHE A 413 15.60 -7.44 4.25
N PRO A 414 14.77 -8.08 5.11
CA PRO A 414 15.28 -9.06 6.08
C PRO A 414 15.92 -10.29 5.40
N ILE A 415 15.38 -10.74 4.27
CA ILE A 415 15.92 -11.87 3.48
C ILE A 415 17.32 -11.55 2.98
N THR A 416 17.50 -10.36 2.40
CA THR A 416 18.78 -9.84 1.90
C THR A 416 19.81 -9.78 3.02
N LEU A 417 19.45 -9.22 4.19
CA LEU A 417 20.37 -9.15 5.33
C LEU A 417 20.72 -10.53 5.91
N LEU A 418 19.75 -11.45 5.97
CA LEU A 418 19.95 -12.83 6.44
C LEU A 418 20.94 -13.58 5.55
N ILE A 419 20.77 -13.48 4.22
CA ILE A 419 21.66 -14.11 3.26
C ILE A 419 23.05 -13.48 3.31
N LEU A 420 23.14 -12.15 3.42
CA LEU A 420 24.41 -11.45 3.62
C LEU A 420 25.14 -12.03 4.84
N LEU A 421 24.47 -12.14 6.00
CA LEU A 421 25.09 -12.76 7.19
C LEU A 421 25.60 -14.18 6.93
N ALA A 422 24.86 -14.98 6.17
CA ALA A 422 25.24 -16.36 5.84
C ALA A 422 26.45 -16.44 4.91
N ILE A 423 26.60 -15.51 3.96
CA ILE A 423 27.76 -15.47 3.04
C ILE A 423 28.94 -14.66 3.57
N LYS A 424 28.80 -14.01 4.73
CA LYS A 424 29.90 -13.25 5.37
C LYS A 424 31.22 -14.03 5.53
N PRO A 425 31.23 -15.35 5.82
CA PRO A 425 32.47 -16.13 5.94
C PRO A 425 33.20 -16.36 4.60
N VAL A 426 32.54 -16.12 3.46
CA VAL A 426 33.15 -16.27 2.14
C VAL A 426 34.33 -15.31 2.02
N GLY A 427 35.44 -15.81 1.48
CA GLY A 427 36.75 -15.15 1.51
C GLY A 427 36.66 -13.67 1.14
N ARG A 428 37.19 -12.81 2.02
CA ARG A 428 37.35 -11.36 1.83
C ARG A 428 37.88 -11.01 0.44
N THR A 429 38.78 -11.84 -0.08
CA THR A 429 39.42 -11.75 -1.40
C THR A 429 38.42 -11.90 -2.56
N LEU A 430 37.46 -12.83 -2.45
CA LEU A 430 36.46 -13.07 -3.48
C LEU A 430 35.49 -11.88 -3.59
N ILE A 431 34.95 -11.44 -2.45
CA ILE A 431 33.95 -10.38 -2.38
C ILE A 431 34.58 -9.01 -2.74
N SER A 432 35.81 -8.75 -2.30
CA SER A 432 36.52 -7.52 -2.67
C SER A 432 36.85 -7.45 -4.16
N GLY A 433 37.16 -8.60 -4.80
CA GLY A 433 37.37 -8.67 -6.23
C GLY A 433 36.13 -8.35 -7.08
N LEU A 434 34.93 -8.55 -6.53
CA LEU A 434 33.63 -8.39 -7.21
C LEU A 434 32.97 -7.03 -6.92
N SER A 435 33.55 -6.20 -6.07
CA SER A 435 32.89 -5.02 -5.51
C SER A 435 32.45 -4.01 -6.58
N SER A 436 33.29 -3.81 -7.61
CA SER A 436 32.96 -2.94 -8.74
C SER A 436 31.84 -3.52 -9.62
N THR A 437 31.88 -4.84 -9.90
CA THR A 437 30.83 -5.55 -10.67
C THR A 437 29.48 -5.50 -9.96
N ILE A 438 29.48 -5.71 -8.64
CA ILE A 438 28.30 -5.65 -7.77
C ILE A 438 27.65 -4.27 -7.86
N LEU A 439 28.43 -3.19 -7.73
CA LEU A 439 27.91 -1.82 -7.80
C LEU A 439 27.26 -1.54 -9.16
N VAL A 440 27.93 -1.90 -10.25
CA VAL A 440 27.42 -1.69 -11.61
C VAL A 440 26.14 -2.47 -11.84
N ALA A 441 26.09 -3.75 -11.42
CA ALA A 441 24.89 -4.56 -11.52
C ALA A 441 23.72 -3.97 -10.72
N LEU A 442 23.96 -3.48 -9.49
CA LEU A 442 22.91 -2.87 -8.68
C LEU A 442 22.35 -1.59 -9.30
N ILE A 443 23.22 -0.68 -9.76
CA ILE A 443 22.79 0.53 -10.49
C ILE A 443 21.98 0.10 -11.71
N ALA A 444 22.46 -0.92 -12.42
CA ALA A 444 21.84 -1.38 -13.64
C ALA A 444 20.42 -1.96 -13.45
N PHE A 445 20.15 -2.54 -12.28
CA PHE A 445 18.83 -3.08 -11.95
C PHE A 445 17.89 -2.02 -11.36
N THR A 446 18.40 -1.15 -10.50
CA THR A 446 17.57 -0.23 -9.74
C THR A 446 17.18 1.02 -10.54
N MET A 447 18.12 1.58 -11.31
CA MET A 447 17.87 2.87 -11.99
C MET A 447 16.76 2.84 -13.05
N PRO A 448 16.57 1.78 -13.87
CA PRO A 448 15.49 1.75 -14.85
C PRO A 448 14.12 1.90 -14.19
N PHE A 449 13.88 1.19 -13.09
CA PHE A 449 12.62 1.29 -12.34
C PHE A 449 12.38 2.71 -11.83
N ILE A 450 13.41 3.34 -11.25
CA ILE A 450 13.31 4.71 -10.74
C ILE A 450 13.02 5.67 -11.89
N VAL A 451 13.85 5.67 -12.94
CA VAL A 451 13.74 6.62 -14.06
C VAL A 451 12.41 6.47 -14.81
N THR A 452 11.91 5.24 -14.97
CA THR A 452 10.59 4.98 -15.57
C THR A 452 9.48 5.66 -14.79
N ASN A 453 9.54 5.66 -13.45
CA ASN A 453 8.53 6.28 -12.61
C ASN A 453 8.74 7.78 -12.39
N LEU A 454 9.95 8.30 -12.59
CA LEU A 454 10.22 9.76 -12.56
C LEU A 454 9.84 10.49 -13.86
N ARG A 455 9.38 9.76 -14.88
CA ARG A 455 8.93 10.31 -16.15
C ARG A 455 7.46 9.97 -16.39
N THR A 456 6.64 10.99 -16.61
CA THR A 456 5.20 10.85 -16.82
C THR A 456 4.86 9.84 -17.92
N ASP A 457 5.39 10.02 -19.13
CA ASP A 457 5.06 9.15 -20.28
C ASP A 457 5.48 7.70 -20.05
N SER A 458 6.67 7.49 -19.48
CA SER A 458 7.20 6.16 -19.17
C SER A 458 6.40 5.48 -18.06
N SER A 459 5.97 6.23 -17.05
CA SER A 459 5.12 5.74 -15.96
C SER A 459 3.74 5.33 -16.49
N ILE A 460 3.13 6.14 -17.36
CA ILE A 460 1.86 5.81 -18.03
C ILE A 460 2.01 4.54 -18.86
N ALA A 461 3.06 4.43 -19.67
CA ALA A 461 3.30 3.27 -20.52
C ALA A 461 3.54 1.99 -19.69
N TYR A 462 4.32 2.10 -18.61
CA TYR A 462 4.57 0.99 -17.68
C TYR A 462 3.28 0.52 -17.02
N VAL A 463 2.49 1.43 -16.47
CA VAL A 463 1.24 1.10 -15.81
C VAL A 463 0.22 0.50 -16.78
N SER A 464 0.16 1.02 -18.01
CA SER A 464 -0.73 0.49 -19.04
C SER A 464 -0.34 -0.94 -19.48
N SER A 465 0.92 -1.36 -19.32
CA SER A 465 1.35 -2.69 -19.74
C SER A 465 0.72 -3.79 -18.89
N PHE A 466 0.73 -3.63 -17.56
CA PHE A 466 0.18 -4.65 -16.66
C PHE A 466 -1.35 -4.58 -16.51
N VAL A 467 -2.00 -3.51 -16.99
CA VAL A 467 -3.48 -3.48 -17.16
C VAL A 467 -3.95 -4.63 -18.04
N ASN A 468 -3.20 -4.98 -19.09
CA ASN A 468 -3.54 -6.09 -19.96
C ASN A 468 -3.22 -7.45 -19.33
N GLU A 469 -2.17 -7.54 -18.52
CA GLU A 469 -1.75 -8.78 -17.86
C GLU A 469 -2.71 -9.21 -16.74
N ASP A 470 -3.25 -8.25 -15.98
CA ASP A 470 -4.15 -8.48 -14.84
C ASP A 470 -5.43 -7.64 -14.96
N ARG A 471 -6.08 -7.71 -16.13
CA ARG A 471 -7.24 -6.89 -16.49
C ARG A 471 -8.33 -6.87 -15.43
N ALA A 472 -8.68 -8.03 -14.87
CA ALA A 472 -9.77 -8.14 -13.92
C ALA A 472 -9.55 -7.36 -12.61
N LYS A 473 -8.29 -7.18 -12.18
CA LYS A 473 -7.93 -6.39 -10.99
C LYS A 473 -7.45 -4.97 -11.32
N SER A 474 -7.25 -4.65 -12.60
CA SER A 474 -6.67 -3.37 -13.04
C SER A 474 -7.68 -2.23 -13.21
N MET A 475 -8.94 -2.43 -12.83
CA MET A 475 -10.00 -1.41 -12.98
C MET A 475 -9.62 -0.09 -12.31
N GLY A 476 -9.11 -0.13 -11.07
CA GLY A 476 -8.69 1.08 -10.36
C GLY A 476 -7.55 1.82 -11.07
N THR A 477 -6.65 1.08 -11.71
CA THR A 477 -5.56 1.63 -12.54
C THR A 477 -6.12 2.36 -13.75
N VAL A 478 -7.04 1.74 -14.48
CA VAL A 478 -7.71 2.33 -15.66
C VAL A 478 -8.48 3.58 -15.26
N PHE A 479 -9.19 3.55 -14.13
CA PHE A 479 -9.88 4.72 -13.59
C PHE A 479 -8.89 5.85 -13.24
N ASN A 480 -7.77 5.55 -12.59
CA ASN A 480 -6.74 6.54 -12.27
C ASN A 480 -6.13 7.17 -13.53
N LEU A 481 -5.93 6.38 -14.60
CA LEU A 481 -5.48 6.89 -15.90
C LEU A 481 -6.51 7.84 -16.52
N LYS A 482 -7.80 7.50 -16.48
CA LYS A 482 -8.89 8.39 -16.93
C LYS A 482 -8.88 9.70 -16.14
N VAL A 483 -8.90 9.63 -14.80
CA VAL A 483 -8.91 10.81 -13.93
C VAL A 483 -7.69 11.68 -14.19
N TYR A 484 -6.52 11.06 -14.43
CA TYR A 484 -5.33 11.79 -14.82
C TYR A 484 -5.52 12.53 -16.16
N TYR A 485 -6.04 11.87 -17.20
CA TYR A 485 -6.29 12.50 -18.49
C TYR A 485 -7.33 13.62 -18.42
N ASP A 486 -8.41 13.42 -17.66
CA ASP A 486 -9.40 14.47 -17.39
C ASP A 486 -8.74 15.70 -16.73
N ARG A 487 -7.87 15.49 -15.73
CA ARG A 487 -7.19 16.58 -15.01
C ARG A 487 -6.23 17.38 -15.90
N ILE A 488 -5.58 16.74 -16.86
CA ILE A 488 -4.70 17.43 -17.82
C ILE A 488 -5.45 17.95 -19.06
N GLY A 489 -6.77 17.76 -19.13
CA GLY A 489 -7.60 18.21 -20.25
C GLY A 489 -7.49 17.38 -21.53
N ASP A 490 -6.95 16.17 -21.47
CA ASP A 490 -6.87 15.25 -22.61
C ASP A 490 -8.16 14.41 -22.71
N THR A 491 -9.22 15.07 -23.18
CA THR A 491 -10.55 14.45 -23.27
C THR A 491 -10.58 13.25 -24.22
N ALA A 492 -9.78 13.26 -25.28
CA ALA A 492 -9.74 12.17 -26.25
C ALA A 492 -9.24 10.86 -25.62
N ARG A 493 -8.17 10.91 -24.82
CA ARG A 493 -7.68 9.72 -24.10
C ARG A 493 -8.60 9.32 -22.97
N ALA A 494 -9.19 10.28 -22.25
CA ALA A 494 -10.18 9.98 -21.23
C ALA A 494 -11.42 9.25 -21.81
N ASP A 495 -11.92 9.70 -22.96
CA ASP A 495 -13.03 9.07 -23.67
C ASP A 495 -12.67 7.70 -24.23
N SER A 496 -11.44 7.53 -24.74
CA SER A 496 -10.92 6.22 -25.13
C SER A 496 -10.92 5.24 -23.96
N ILE A 497 -10.46 5.68 -22.78
CA ILE A 497 -10.49 4.85 -21.58
C ILE A 497 -11.93 4.54 -21.15
N ASN A 498 -12.86 5.50 -21.24
CA ASN A 498 -14.28 5.23 -20.99
C ASN A 498 -14.81 4.11 -21.89
N HIS A 499 -14.43 4.13 -23.16
CA HIS A 499 -14.80 3.08 -24.10
C HIS A 499 -14.22 1.72 -23.69
N GLU A 500 -12.92 1.66 -23.35
CA GLU A 500 -12.28 0.44 -22.85
C GLU A 500 -12.91 -0.07 -21.55
N LEU A 501 -13.24 0.84 -20.63
CA LEU A 501 -13.92 0.51 -19.37
C LEU A 501 -15.25 -0.19 -19.66
N ASN A 502 -16.03 0.35 -20.60
CA ASN A 502 -17.32 -0.20 -20.97
C ASN A 502 -17.22 -1.56 -21.67
N LEU A 503 -16.20 -1.75 -22.52
CA LEU A 503 -15.98 -3.00 -23.24
C LEU A 503 -15.47 -4.13 -22.33
N HIS A 504 -14.57 -3.82 -21.42
CA HIS A 504 -13.80 -4.82 -20.68
C HIS A 504 -14.25 -5.04 -19.24
N TYR A 505 -15.00 -4.10 -18.67
CA TYR A 505 -15.59 -4.22 -17.33
C TYR A 505 -17.12 -4.23 -17.41
N ARG A 506 -17.65 -5.07 -18.31
CA ARG A 506 -19.09 -5.19 -18.60
C ARG A 506 -19.92 -5.37 -17.34
N ASP A 507 -19.49 -6.21 -16.40
CA ASP A 507 -20.22 -6.44 -15.15
C ASP A 507 -20.36 -5.17 -14.30
N LEU A 508 -19.36 -4.28 -14.28
CA LEU A 508 -19.48 -2.99 -13.60
C LEU A 508 -20.53 -2.10 -14.29
N VAL A 509 -20.51 -2.04 -15.62
CA VAL A 509 -21.49 -1.28 -16.39
C VAL A 509 -22.90 -1.80 -16.12
N LEU A 510 -23.07 -3.13 -16.17
CA LEU A 510 -24.35 -3.78 -15.87
C LEU A 510 -24.78 -3.53 -14.42
N ILE A 511 -23.86 -3.58 -13.45
CA ILE A 511 -24.15 -3.26 -12.05
C ILE A 511 -24.62 -1.81 -11.93
N ASN A 512 -23.91 -0.85 -12.52
CA ASN A 512 -24.28 0.56 -12.45
C ASN A 512 -25.64 0.84 -13.13
N GLN A 513 -25.90 0.21 -14.28
CA GLN A 513 -27.19 0.32 -14.97
C GLN A 513 -28.33 -0.32 -14.19
N ALA A 514 -28.11 -1.52 -13.63
CA ALA A 514 -29.08 -2.21 -12.81
C ALA A 514 -29.36 -1.46 -11.51
N LEU A 515 -28.32 -0.94 -10.85
CA LEU A 515 -28.43 -0.18 -9.62
C LEU A 515 -29.20 1.12 -9.87
N LYS A 516 -28.92 1.82 -10.98
CA LYS A 516 -29.71 2.97 -11.41
C LYS A 516 -31.17 2.59 -11.62
N ALA A 517 -31.45 1.52 -12.36
CA ALA A 517 -32.82 1.06 -12.58
C ALA A 517 -33.54 0.72 -11.26
N VAL A 518 -32.84 0.16 -10.28
CA VAL A 518 -33.35 -0.13 -8.94
C VAL A 518 -33.65 1.16 -8.16
N TYR A 519 -32.80 2.17 -8.21
CA TYR A 519 -33.06 3.48 -7.59
C TYR A 519 -34.22 4.23 -8.26
N ASP A 520 -34.34 4.13 -9.58
CA ASP A 520 -35.41 4.71 -10.39
C ASP A 520 -36.73 3.90 -10.29
N ASN A 521 -36.75 2.80 -9.52
CA ASN A 521 -37.87 1.87 -9.38
C ASN A 521 -38.31 1.20 -10.72
N ASP A 522 -37.43 1.18 -11.73
CA ASP A 522 -37.59 0.42 -12.98
C ASP A 522 -37.16 -1.04 -12.80
N MET A 523 -38.00 -1.78 -12.06
CA MET A 523 -37.73 -3.19 -11.76
C MET A 523 -37.75 -4.10 -12.98
N LYS A 524 -38.36 -3.68 -14.10
CA LYS A 524 -38.33 -4.44 -15.35
C LYS A 524 -36.92 -4.47 -15.93
N THR A 525 -36.28 -3.30 -16.02
CA THR A 525 -34.89 -3.21 -16.49
C THR A 525 -33.94 -3.91 -15.53
N ALA A 526 -34.10 -3.70 -14.22
CA ALA A 526 -33.27 -4.36 -13.21
C ALA A 526 -33.34 -5.90 -13.31
N ASN A 527 -34.53 -6.48 -13.44
CA ASN A 527 -34.73 -7.93 -13.57
C ASN A 527 -34.13 -8.54 -14.83
N ASN A 528 -33.98 -7.74 -15.90
CA ASN A 528 -33.33 -8.18 -17.13
C ASN A 528 -31.80 -8.11 -17.03
N LEU A 529 -31.26 -7.13 -16.31
CA LEU A 529 -29.81 -6.90 -16.22
C LEU A 529 -29.13 -7.76 -15.15
N ILE A 530 -29.74 -7.93 -13.97
CA ILE A 530 -29.13 -8.66 -12.84
C ILE A 530 -28.67 -10.08 -13.22
N PRO A 531 -29.45 -10.90 -13.95
CA PRO A 531 -29.01 -12.24 -14.33
C PRO A 531 -27.82 -12.29 -15.29
N LEU A 532 -27.47 -11.16 -15.94
CA LEU A 532 -26.33 -11.06 -16.84
C LEU A 532 -25.01 -10.75 -16.12
N ILE A 533 -25.07 -10.41 -14.84
CA ILE A 533 -23.92 -10.04 -14.02
C ILE A 533 -23.33 -11.31 -13.42
N THR A 534 -22.02 -11.50 -13.58
CA THR A 534 -21.31 -12.62 -12.95
C THR A 534 -21.35 -12.45 -11.42
N PRO A 535 -21.82 -13.45 -10.65
CA PRO A 535 -21.82 -13.37 -9.19
C PRO A 535 -20.41 -13.16 -8.63
N ASN A 536 -20.25 -12.18 -7.75
CA ASN A 536 -18.96 -11.86 -7.14
C ASN A 536 -19.12 -11.49 -5.66
N GLU A 537 -18.82 -12.45 -4.78
CA GLU A 537 -18.89 -12.26 -3.33
C GLU A 537 -17.83 -11.28 -2.78
N PHE A 538 -16.76 -11.00 -3.53
CA PHE A 538 -15.74 -10.04 -3.11
C PHE A 538 -15.95 -8.65 -3.74
N SER A 539 -17.11 -8.41 -4.37
CA SER A 539 -17.48 -7.11 -4.94
C SER A 539 -18.46 -6.37 -4.06
N LYS A 540 -18.02 -5.22 -3.54
CA LYS A 540 -18.91 -4.29 -2.82
C LYS A 540 -20.10 -3.88 -3.69
N ASP A 541 -19.86 -3.52 -4.94
CA ASP A 541 -20.90 -2.97 -5.82
C ASP A 541 -21.95 -4.02 -6.17
N TYR A 542 -21.54 -5.28 -6.31
CA TYR A 542 -22.45 -6.41 -6.46
C TYR A 542 -23.37 -6.57 -5.24
N HIS A 543 -22.81 -6.52 -4.03
CA HIS A 543 -23.57 -6.60 -2.79
C HIS A 543 -24.51 -5.41 -2.56
N LEU A 544 -24.10 -4.19 -2.94
CA LEU A 544 -24.98 -3.02 -2.89
C LEU A 544 -26.15 -3.14 -3.87
N LEU A 545 -25.89 -3.61 -5.09
CA LEU A 545 -26.94 -3.90 -6.06
C LEU A 545 -27.96 -4.90 -5.52
N LEU A 546 -27.50 -6.04 -5.00
CA LEU A 546 -28.40 -7.04 -4.41
C LEU A 546 -29.15 -6.49 -3.20
N GLY A 547 -28.48 -5.71 -2.36
CA GLY A 547 -29.08 -5.01 -1.23
C GLY A 547 -30.27 -4.15 -1.64
N MET A 548 -30.05 -3.23 -2.57
CA MET A 548 -31.08 -2.32 -3.06
C MET A 548 -32.18 -3.05 -3.86
N TYR A 549 -31.81 -4.08 -4.60
CA TYR A 549 -32.78 -4.94 -5.29
C TYR A 549 -33.72 -5.65 -4.31
N TYR A 550 -33.16 -6.25 -3.24
CA TYR A 550 -33.95 -6.89 -2.19
C TYR A 550 -34.85 -5.91 -1.44
N LEU A 551 -34.42 -4.67 -1.22
CA LEU A 551 -35.28 -3.62 -0.65
C LEU A 551 -36.49 -3.34 -1.53
N ASN A 552 -36.30 -3.19 -2.84
CA ASN A 552 -37.38 -2.91 -3.78
C ASN A 552 -38.42 -4.05 -3.84
N ILE A 553 -37.99 -5.31 -3.75
CA ILE A 553 -38.90 -6.46 -3.67
C ILE A 553 -39.37 -6.78 -2.23
N ARG A 554 -39.21 -5.83 -1.30
CA ARG A 554 -39.66 -5.90 0.11
C ARG A 554 -39.06 -7.05 0.94
N LYS A 555 -37.88 -7.55 0.54
CA LYS A 555 -37.10 -8.57 1.26
C LYS A 555 -36.02 -7.92 2.12
N THR A 556 -36.42 -7.10 3.08
CA THR A 556 -35.50 -6.23 3.82
C THR A 556 -34.43 -6.98 4.63
N ASP A 557 -34.72 -8.17 5.14
CA ASP A 557 -33.72 -8.96 5.89
C ASP A 557 -32.56 -9.42 4.98
N PHE A 558 -32.87 -9.84 3.75
CA PHE A 558 -31.85 -10.16 2.75
C PHE A 558 -31.06 -8.93 2.34
N ALA A 559 -31.74 -7.78 2.18
CA ALA A 559 -31.05 -6.52 1.88
C ALA A 559 -30.02 -6.14 2.95
N LEU A 560 -30.38 -6.25 4.23
CA LEU A 560 -29.47 -5.96 5.33
C LEU A 560 -28.24 -6.88 5.33
N ILE A 561 -28.40 -8.15 4.98
CA ILE A 561 -27.28 -9.10 4.88
C ILE A 561 -26.31 -8.64 3.79
N GLU A 562 -26.81 -8.36 2.59
CA GLU A 562 -25.99 -7.97 1.45
C GLU A 562 -25.31 -6.61 1.67
N ILE A 563 -26.03 -5.61 2.20
CA ILE A 563 -25.44 -4.30 2.52
C ILE A 563 -24.35 -4.44 3.60
N ARG A 564 -24.52 -5.31 4.59
CA ARG A 564 -23.47 -5.57 5.59
C ARG A 564 -22.23 -6.19 4.97
N LYS A 565 -22.36 -7.11 4.00
CA LYS A 565 -21.22 -7.64 3.24
C LYS A 565 -20.49 -6.52 2.48
N ALA A 566 -21.23 -5.62 1.84
CA ALA A 566 -20.66 -4.44 1.19
C ALA A 566 -19.87 -3.55 2.17
N ILE A 567 -20.38 -3.36 3.39
CA ILE A 567 -19.68 -2.63 4.47
C ILE A 567 -18.42 -3.37 4.93
N GLN A 568 -18.48 -4.71 5.08
CA GLN A 568 -17.30 -5.51 5.45
C GLN A 568 -16.19 -5.38 4.39
N LEU A 569 -16.54 -5.42 3.10
CA LEU A 569 -15.59 -5.29 1.99
C LEU A 569 -15.00 -3.88 1.87
N GLN A 570 -15.80 -2.83 2.10
CA GLN A 570 -15.31 -1.45 2.08
C GLN A 570 -15.93 -0.59 3.20
N PRO A 571 -15.34 -0.59 4.40
CA PRO A 571 -15.88 0.11 5.57
C PRO A 571 -15.88 1.64 5.47
N TYR A 572 -15.20 2.21 4.47
CA TYR A 572 -15.06 3.67 4.33
C TYR A 572 -15.88 4.21 3.15
N TYR A 573 -16.84 3.43 2.64
CA TYR A 573 -17.73 3.87 1.57
C TYR A 573 -19.06 4.37 2.14
N TYR A 574 -19.22 5.70 2.21
CA TYR A 574 -20.38 6.33 2.85
C TYR A 574 -21.73 5.85 2.31
N LYS A 575 -21.85 5.54 1.01
CA LYS A 575 -23.13 5.08 0.44
C LYS A 575 -23.57 3.73 0.97
N SER A 576 -22.66 2.84 1.36
CA SER A 576 -23.05 1.57 1.99
C SER A 576 -23.81 1.80 3.30
N TYR A 577 -23.44 2.84 4.06
CA TYR A 577 -24.12 3.23 5.29
C TYR A 577 -25.44 3.97 5.03
N LEU A 578 -25.50 4.75 3.94
CA LEU A 578 -26.74 5.35 3.45
C LEU A 578 -27.77 4.27 3.06
N ASP A 579 -27.36 3.30 2.24
CA ASP A 579 -28.22 2.17 1.84
C ASP A 579 -28.65 1.35 3.07
N LEU A 580 -27.74 1.14 4.04
CA LEU A 580 -28.07 0.49 5.32
C LEU A 580 -29.13 1.27 6.10
N ALA A 581 -29.02 2.60 6.11
CA ALA A 581 -29.98 3.46 6.78
C ALA A 581 -31.37 3.42 6.11
N ILE A 582 -31.40 3.40 4.77
CA ILE A 582 -32.63 3.24 3.99
C ILE A 582 -33.28 1.88 4.31
N ALA A 583 -32.48 0.80 4.38
CA ALA A 583 -32.96 -0.51 4.78
C ALA A 583 -33.60 -0.52 6.18
N TYR A 584 -32.97 0.16 7.15
CA TYR A 584 -33.55 0.30 8.49
C TYR A 584 -34.80 1.17 8.53
N MET A 585 -34.90 2.21 7.70
CA MET A 585 -36.14 2.99 7.55
C MET A 585 -37.28 2.11 7.02
N ALA A 586 -37.01 1.23 6.07
CA ALA A 586 -37.99 0.25 5.57
C ALA A 586 -38.46 -0.73 6.66
N GLN A 587 -37.59 -1.08 7.62
CA GLN A 587 -37.95 -1.84 8.84
C GLN A 587 -38.62 -0.99 9.94
N ARG A 588 -38.84 0.31 9.71
CA ARG A 588 -39.29 1.29 10.72
C ARG A 588 -38.35 1.40 11.93
N ASN A 589 -37.09 0.98 11.79
CA ASN A 589 -36.07 1.10 12.83
C ASN A 589 -35.29 2.42 12.66
N ARG A 590 -35.93 3.54 12.98
CA ARG A 590 -35.33 4.87 12.75
C ARG A 590 -34.10 5.12 13.61
N ALA A 591 -34.01 4.53 14.81
CA ALA A 591 -32.84 4.64 15.68
C ALA A 591 -31.57 4.11 15.00
N LYS A 592 -31.61 2.88 14.44
CA LYS A 592 -30.47 2.31 13.71
C LYS A 592 -30.20 3.01 12.37
N SER A 593 -31.24 3.57 11.75
CA SER A 593 -31.08 4.40 10.55
C SER A 593 -30.27 5.66 10.85
N ILE A 594 -30.62 6.40 11.92
CA ILE A 594 -29.89 7.59 12.37
C ILE A 594 -28.43 7.25 12.72
N GLU A 595 -28.18 6.12 13.40
CA GLU A 595 -26.82 5.66 13.68
C GLU A 595 -26.02 5.44 12.38
N SER A 596 -26.60 4.74 11.41
CA SER A 596 -25.95 4.44 10.13
C SER A 596 -25.69 5.74 9.32
N LEU A 597 -26.63 6.68 9.31
CA LEU A 597 -26.46 7.98 8.65
C LEU A 597 -25.40 8.85 9.32
N LYS A 598 -25.23 8.76 10.64
CA LYS A 598 -24.13 9.42 11.33
C LYS A 598 -22.78 8.86 10.90
N GLU A 599 -22.67 7.55 10.70
CA GLU A 599 -21.44 6.96 10.11
C GLU A 599 -21.23 7.42 8.67
N ALA A 600 -22.26 7.45 7.84
CA ALA A 600 -22.18 8.02 6.48
C ALA A 600 -21.69 9.48 6.51
N LEU A 601 -22.22 10.29 7.41
CA LEU A 601 -21.88 11.71 7.57
C LEU A 601 -20.44 11.91 8.09
N LYS A 602 -19.92 11.02 8.94
CA LYS A 602 -18.51 11.05 9.35
C LYS A 602 -17.58 10.82 8.16
N LEU A 603 -17.94 9.93 7.24
CA LEU A 603 -17.17 9.61 6.04
C LEU A 603 -17.27 10.70 4.97
N LYS A 604 -18.46 11.31 4.81
CA LYS A 604 -18.72 12.41 3.88
C LYS A 604 -19.70 13.41 4.49
N ASN A 605 -19.18 14.53 4.99
CA ASN A 605 -19.95 15.44 5.85
C ASN A 605 -20.87 16.43 5.11
N ASN A 606 -20.73 16.51 3.78
CA ASN A 606 -21.45 17.43 2.93
C ASN A 606 -22.26 16.71 1.85
N ASP A 607 -22.63 15.46 2.07
CA ASP A 607 -23.44 14.75 1.10
C ASP A 607 -24.92 15.14 1.25
N SER A 608 -25.49 15.71 0.19
CA SER A 608 -26.85 16.24 0.20
C SER A 608 -27.89 15.15 0.53
N GLU A 609 -27.71 13.96 -0.02
CA GLU A 609 -28.61 12.83 0.17
C GLU A 609 -28.54 12.31 1.62
N VAL A 610 -27.32 12.13 2.16
CA VAL A 610 -27.14 11.74 3.57
C VAL A 610 -27.79 12.76 4.52
N LEU A 611 -27.58 14.06 4.30
CA LEU A 611 -28.15 15.12 5.13
C LEU A 611 -29.68 15.14 5.06
N PHE A 612 -30.25 14.96 3.87
CA PHE A 612 -31.69 14.92 3.66
C PHE A 612 -32.33 13.71 4.37
N VAL A 613 -31.77 12.51 4.18
CA VAL A 613 -32.28 11.28 4.80
C VAL A 613 -32.14 11.36 6.32
N LEU A 614 -31.06 11.95 6.84
CA LEU A 614 -30.87 12.18 8.28
C LEU A 614 -31.90 13.15 8.85
N ALA A 615 -32.15 14.28 8.19
CA ALA A 615 -33.18 15.23 8.61
C ALA A 615 -34.58 14.60 8.60
N SER A 616 -34.90 13.80 7.57
CA SER A 616 -36.16 13.05 7.46
C SER A 616 -36.31 12.00 8.57
N ALA A 617 -35.24 11.27 8.89
CA ALA A 617 -35.25 10.29 9.97
C ALA A 617 -35.50 10.94 11.34
N TYR A 618 -34.87 12.10 11.62
CA TYR A 618 -35.11 12.87 12.84
C TYR A 618 -36.53 13.43 12.94
N LEU A 619 -37.08 13.91 11.82
CA LEU A 619 -38.47 14.35 11.76
C LEU A 619 -39.44 13.21 12.10
N GLY A 620 -39.18 12.01 11.58
CA GLY A 620 -39.98 10.81 11.87
C GLY A 620 -39.94 10.34 13.33
N GLU A 621 -38.89 10.72 14.07
CA GLU A 621 -38.76 10.50 15.53
C GLU A 621 -39.26 11.70 16.36
N GLY A 622 -39.82 12.73 15.73
CA GLY A 622 -40.31 13.93 16.40
C GLY A 622 -39.21 14.88 16.90
N GLN A 623 -37.95 14.64 16.55
CA GLN A 623 -36.81 15.48 16.96
C GLN A 623 -36.65 16.66 16.00
N ALA A 624 -37.56 17.63 16.12
CA ALA A 624 -37.67 18.75 15.19
C ALA A 624 -36.43 19.66 15.17
N ASP A 625 -35.75 19.87 16.30
CA ASP A 625 -34.52 20.68 16.34
C ASP A 625 -33.38 20.04 15.54
N SER A 626 -33.18 18.73 15.68
CA SER A 626 -32.19 17.98 14.89
C SER A 626 -32.54 18.00 13.40
N CYS A 627 -33.82 17.81 13.07
CA CYS A 627 -34.31 17.94 11.69
C CYS A 627 -33.95 19.31 11.10
N GLU A 628 -34.28 20.39 11.80
CA GLU A 628 -33.98 21.75 11.36
C GLU A 628 -32.48 21.99 11.19
N PHE A 629 -31.65 21.51 12.13
CA PHE A 629 -30.20 21.64 12.06
C PHE A 629 -29.61 20.99 10.78
N TYR A 630 -29.97 19.74 10.50
CA TYR A 630 -29.46 19.03 9.33
C TYR A 630 -30.05 19.58 8.01
N SER A 631 -31.32 19.98 8.00
CA SER A 631 -31.94 20.66 6.87
C SER A 631 -31.26 21.99 6.52
N ARG A 632 -30.86 22.78 7.52
CA ARG A 632 -30.11 24.02 7.29
C ARG A 632 -28.69 23.75 6.80
N ASN A 633 -28.02 22.70 7.28
CA ASN A 633 -26.73 22.29 6.75
C ASN A 633 -26.83 21.82 5.30
N LEU A 634 -27.90 21.09 4.94
CA LEU A 634 -28.18 20.71 3.56
C LEU A 634 -28.30 21.95 2.66
N LEU A 635 -29.05 22.98 3.07
CA LEU A 635 -29.17 24.22 2.29
C LEU A 635 -27.85 25.01 2.14
N ARG A 636 -26.86 24.78 3.01
CA ARG A 636 -25.51 25.35 2.85
C ARG A 636 -24.69 24.60 1.80
N VAL A 637 -24.91 23.29 1.67
CA VAL A 637 -24.25 22.43 0.69
C VAL A 637 -24.89 22.61 -0.68
N ASP A 638 -26.21 22.54 -0.73
CA ASP A 638 -27.02 22.67 -1.93
C ASP A 638 -28.22 23.58 -1.63
N SER A 639 -28.09 24.85 -1.99
CA SER A 639 -29.14 25.85 -1.80
C SER A 639 -30.39 25.59 -2.66
N ASN A 640 -30.27 24.73 -3.66
CA ASN A 640 -31.33 24.39 -4.61
C ASN A 640 -31.99 23.04 -4.29
N TYR A 641 -31.68 22.41 -3.15
CA TYR A 641 -32.30 21.16 -2.73
C TYR A 641 -33.73 21.39 -2.22
N PHE A 642 -34.67 21.66 -3.13
CA PHE A 642 -36.05 22.05 -2.79
C PHE A 642 -36.82 21.09 -1.85
N PRO A 643 -36.65 19.76 -1.91
CA PRO A 643 -37.35 18.85 -0.99
C PRO A 643 -37.09 19.12 0.50
N VAL A 644 -36.00 19.81 0.85
CA VAL A 644 -35.68 20.12 2.26
C VAL A 644 -36.63 21.12 2.90
N TYR A 645 -37.27 22.00 2.11
CA TYR A 645 -38.19 23.00 2.65
C TYR A 645 -39.46 22.37 3.24
N TYR A 646 -39.89 21.23 2.72
CA TYR A 646 -40.94 20.42 3.35
C TYR A 646 -40.52 19.95 4.75
N LEU A 647 -39.28 19.47 4.92
CA LEU A 647 -38.78 19.04 6.23
C LEU A 647 -38.70 20.20 7.23
N LEU A 648 -38.24 21.38 6.78
CA LEU A 648 -38.20 22.60 7.60
C LEU A 648 -39.60 23.06 8.03
N ALA A 649 -40.57 23.04 7.12
CA ALA A 649 -41.96 23.38 7.43
C ALA A 649 -42.53 22.41 8.46
N ARG A 650 -42.36 21.10 8.26
CA ARG A 650 -42.79 20.06 9.20
C ARG A 650 -42.14 20.19 10.58
N ALA A 651 -40.84 20.47 10.63
CA ALA A 651 -40.13 20.69 11.89
C ALA A 651 -40.68 21.94 12.62
N ALA A 652 -40.93 23.03 11.90
CA ALA A 652 -41.51 24.25 12.46
C ALA A 652 -42.93 24.02 13.03
N ILE A 653 -43.76 23.22 12.34
CA ILE A 653 -45.09 22.80 12.83
C ILE A 653 -44.97 22.04 14.16
N ILE A 654 -44.06 21.07 14.25
CA ILE A 654 -43.83 20.28 15.48
C ILE A 654 -43.35 21.19 16.62
N LYS A 655 -42.53 22.19 16.32
CA LYS A 655 -42.04 23.19 17.29
C LYS A 655 -43.08 24.25 17.68
N GLY A 656 -44.20 24.34 16.96
CA GLY A 656 -45.21 25.39 17.14
C GLY A 656 -44.84 26.77 16.58
N SER A 657 -43.78 26.87 15.75
CA SER A 657 -43.40 28.13 15.09
C SER A 657 -44.24 28.34 13.83
N LYS A 658 -45.41 28.99 13.98
CA LYS A 658 -46.36 29.19 12.87
C LYS A 658 -45.78 30.03 11.72
N SER A 659 -45.05 31.10 12.03
CA SER A 659 -44.44 31.98 11.01
C SER A 659 -43.37 31.28 10.17
N ASP A 660 -42.54 30.43 10.80
CA ASP A 660 -41.52 29.67 10.05
C ASP A 660 -42.19 28.55 9.23
N ALA A 661 -43.22 27.91 9.77
CA ALA A 661 -43.98 26.89 9.06
C ALA A 661 -44.61 27.44 7.76
N GLU A 662 -45.30 28.58 7.86
CA GLU A 662 -45.88 29.29 6.70
C GLU A 662 -44.79 29.64 5.67
N ARG A 663 -43.71 30.29 6.12
CA ARG A 663 -42.60 30.71 5.26
C ARG A 663 -41.97 29.53 4.49
N TRP A 664 -41.64 28.44 5.18
CA TRP A 664 -41.02 27.29 4.53
C TRP A 664 -41.99 26.53 3.63
N SER A 665 -43.27 26.46 3.99
CA SER A 665 -44.31 25.88 3.12
C SER A 665 -44.51 26.68 1.84
N GLU A 666 -44.53 28.01 1.91
CA GLU A 666 -44.63 28.87 0.71
C GLU A 666 -43.45 28.63 -0.24
N ILE A 667 -42.22 28.59 0.30
CA ILE A 667 -41.01 28.33 -0.50
C ILE A 667 -41.06 26.93 -1.14
N PHE A 668 -41.49 25.91 -0.39
CA PHE A 668 -41.64 24.56 -0.92
C PHE A 668 -42.68 24.51 -2.05
N ILE A 669 -43.82 25.17 -1.88
CA ILE A 669 -44.90 25.17 -2.88
C ILE A 669 -44.49 25.92 -4.15
N GLU A 670 -43.83 27.08 -4.00
CA GLU A 670 -43.38 27.90 -5.13
C GLU A 670 -42.27 27.21 -5.94
N LYS A 671 -41.31 26.58 -5.26
CA LYS A 671 -40.06 26.11 -5.90
C LYS A 671 -39.95 24.60 -6.07
N GLY A 672 -40.78 23.82 -5.39
CA GLY A 672 -40.70 22.35 -5.36
C GLY A 672 -41.35 21.62 -6.54
N THR A 673 -41.88 22.33 -7.54
CA THR A 673 -42.58 21.72 -8.67
C THR A 673 -41.69 20.70 -9.39
N GLY A 674 -42.16 19.45 -9.48
CA GLY A 674 -41.44 18.35 -10.14
C GLY A 674 -40.62 17.43 -9.22
N SER A 675 -40.53 17.70 -7.91
CA SER A 675 -39.89 16.75 -6.98
C SER A 675 -40.78 15.51 -6.74
N PRO A 676 -40.22 14.29 -6.64
CA PRO A 676 -40.99 13.09 -6.31
C PRO A 676 -41.80 13.25 -5.02
N GLY A 677 -43.12 13.00 -5.09
CA GLY A 677 -44.01 13.16 -3.94
C GLY A 677 -44.43 14.60 -3.62
N TYR A 678 -44.08 15.58 -4.46
CA TYR A 678 -44.43 17.01 -4.31
C TYR A 678 -45.93 17.21 -4.04
N ASP A 679 -46.81 16.66 -4.89
CA ASP A 679 -48.25 16.89 -4.77
C ASP A 679 -48.81 16.35 -3.45
N MET A 680 -48.32 15.20 -3.00
CA MET A 680 -48.70 14.62 -1.72
C MET A 680 -48.24 15.49 -0.55
N GLN A 681 -46.98 15.91 -0.55
CA GLN A 681 -46.37 16.75 0.48
C GLN A 681 -47.00 18.14 0.54
N LYS A 682 -47.32 18.73 -0.62
CA LYS A 682 -48.04 20.00 -0.75
C LYS A 682 -49.42 19.90 -0.12
N ASN A 683 -50.20 18.87 -0.49
CA ASN A 683 -51.53 18.67 0.06
C ASN A 683 -51.50 18.43 1.58
N GLU A 684 -50.47 17.72 2.08
CA GLU A 684 -50.27 17.53 3.51
C GLU A 684 -50.02 18.86 4.24
N LEU A 685 -49.11 19.70 3.72
CA LEU A 685 -48.81 21.01 4.31
C LEU A 685 -50.04 21.93 4.29
N LEU A 686 -50.77 21.98 3.17
CA LEU A 686 -52.01 22.76 3.06
C LEU A 686 -53.07 22.29 4.06
N LYS A 687 -53.19 20.98 4.30
CA LYS A 687 -54.12 20.44 5.29
C LYS A 687 -53.71 20.78 6.73
N MET A 688 -52.40 20.80 7.03
CA MET A 688 -51.89 21.13 8.36
C MET A 688 -52.00 22.62 8.69
N LEU A 689 -51.88 23.50 7.69
CA LEU A 689 -51.80 24.95 7.87
C LEU A 689 -53.08 25.71 7.45
N GLY A 690 -53.99 25.08 6.70
CA GLY A 690 -55.27 25.65 6.29
C GLY A 690 -55.11 26.93 5.43
N ASP A 691 -55.99 27.91 5.64
CA ASP A 691 -56.05 29.17 4.88
C ASP A 691 -54.86 30.14 5.13
N SER A 692 -53.87 29.73 5.94
CA SER A 692 -52.72 30.58 6.28
C SER A 692 -51.66 30.67 5.17
N ILE A 693 -51.67 29.74 4.21
CA ILE A 693 -50.73 29.74 3.08
C ILE A 693 -51.35 30.46 1.88
N LYS A 694 -50.72 31.54 1.41
CA LYS A 694 -51.15 32.22 0.18
C LYS A 694 -50.58 31.51 -1.04
N VAL A 695 -51.30 30.53 -1.57
CA VAL A 695 -50.98 29.94 -2.89
C VAL A 695 -51.28 31.01 -3.95
N LYS A 696 -50.24 31.56 -4.57
CA LYS A 696 -50.36 32.53 -5.68
C LYS A 696 -50.58 31.83 -7.01
#